data_AF-Q3TA81-F1
#
_entry.id   AF-Q3TA81-F1
#
_cell.length_a   1.000
_cell.length_b   1.000
_cell.length_c   1.000
_cell.angle_alpha   90.00
_cell.angle_beta   90.00
_cell.angle_gamma   90.00
#
_symmetry.space_group_name_H-M   'P 1'
#
loop_
_entity.id
_entity.type
_entity.pdbx_description
1 polymer ?
#
loop_
_entity_poly.entity_id
_entity_poly.type
_entity_poly.pdbx_seq_one_letter_code
_entity_poly.pdbx_strand_id
1 'polypeptide(L)'
;MVAKRPLRDFVGLEDCDKSTRDAMLNFSFFVTIGDMDEAFKSIKLIKSEAVWENMARMCVKTQRLDVAKVCLGNMDHARGARALREAEQEPELEARVAMLAIQLGMLEEAEQLYKKCKRYDLLNKFYQASDQWQKAVEVAELHDRVHLRTTYYNYAKHLEASADCGQALSYYEKSDTHRFEVPRMLSEDLQSLELYINRMKDKTLWRWWAQYLESQAEMDTALRYYELAQDYFSLVRIHCFQGNIQKAAEIANETGDWAASYHLARQYESQDEVKQAVHFYTRAQAFNNAIRLCKENSLDDQLMNLALLSSPEDMIEAARYYEEKGEQMDRAVMLYHKAGHFSKALELAFTTQQFAALQLIAEDLDEKSDPALLARCSDFCIEHRQFEKAVELLLAAKKYHEALQLCLEQNMTITEDMAEKMTVSKDSKDMSEESRRELLEQIANCCMRQGNYHLATKKYTQAGNKLKAMRALLKSGDTEKIVFFAGVSRQKEIYIMAANYLQSLDWRKEPEIMKSIISFYTKGRALDLLAGFYDACAQVEIDEYQNYDKAHGALTEAYKCLSKAKTKNPLDQETKLAQLQSKMTLVKRFIQARRTYTEDPKESLRQCELLLEEPDLDSTIRVGDVYGFLVEHHVQMEEYQMAYKYLEEMRKRLPSANMSYYVDQRTVDTVHQGLGLLPPSRIMPERVRHNSMEDHKEVYEEVIEEVDNDP
;
A
#
# COMPACT_ATOMS: atom_id res chain seq x y z
N MET A 1 13.24 15.12 -83.98
CA MET A 1 14.23 15.83 -83.15
C MET A 1 14.44 15.04 -81.87
N VAL A 2 15.62 14.45 -81.68
CA VAL A 2 15.97 13.74 -80.43
C VAL A 2 16.49 14.78 -79.45
N ALA A 3 15.74 15.06 -78.38
CA ALA A 3 16.20 15.94 -77.32
C ALA A 3 17.16 15.17 -76.42
N LYS A 4 18.45 15.56 -76.42
CA LYS A 4 19.44 15.03 -75.46
C LYS A 4 19.13 15.65 -74.09
N ARG A 5 18.84 14.82 -73.10
CA ARG A 5 18.73 15.23 -71.69
C ARG A 5 19.94 14.67 -70.93
N PRO A 6 20.69 15.48 -70.19
CA PRO A 6 21.77 14.99 -69.34
C PRO A 6 21.21 14.08 -68.23
N LEU A 7 22.03 13.12 -67.80
CA LEU A 7 21.74 12.31 -66.61
C LEU A 7 21.70 13.21 -65.37
N ARG A 8 20.91 12.81 -64.36
CA ARG A 8 20.63 13.63 -63.16
C ARG A 8 21.89 14.23 -62.53
N ASP A 9 22.97 13.46 -62.45
CA ASP A 9 24.23 13.84 -61.80
C ASP A 9 25.18 14.65 -62.71
N PHE A 10 24.81 14.89 -63.97
CA PHE A 10 25.63 15.53 -65.01
C PHE A 10 25.01 16.85 -65.54
N VAL A 11 23.94 17.33 -64.90
CA VAL A 11 23.33 18.63 -65.19
C VAL A 11 24.32 19.73 -64.83
N GLY A 12 24.70 20.59 -65.79
CA GLY A 12 25.73 21.63 -65.62
C GLY A 12 27.17 21.19 -65.94
N LEU A 13 27.37 19.95 -66.39
CA LEU A 13 28.65 19.39 -66.85
C LEU A 13 28.63 19.03 -68.35
N GLU A 14 27.73 19.66 -69.10
CA GLU A 14 27.42 19.34 -70.51
C GLU A 14 28.60 19.65 -71.45
N ASP A 15 29.36 20.71 -71.15
CA ASP A 15 30.50 21.20 -71.93
C ASP A 15 31.86 20.73 -71.39
N CYS A 16 31.89 19.77 -70.45
CA CYS A 16 33.15 19.31 -69.84
C CYS A 16 33.91 18.30 -70.71
N ASP A 17 35.25 18.36 -70.64
CA ASP A 17 36.16 17.45 -71.32
C ASP A 17 35.83 15.98 -71.03
N LYS A 18 36.07 15.10 -72.02
CA LYS A 18 35.77 13.67 -71.92
C LYS A 18 36.44 13.03 -70.70
N SER A 19 37.68 13.42 -70.39
CA SER A 19 38.42 12.98 -69.21
C SER A 19 37.73 13.37 -67.89
N THR A 20 37.16 14.57 -67.81
CA THR A 20 36.42 15.07 -66.64
C THR A 20 35.10 14.33 -66.48
N ARG A 21 34.40 14.03 -67.58
CA ARG A 21 33.16 13.24 -67.56
C ARG A 21 33.40 11.79 -67.16
N ASP A 22 34.45 11.16 -67.68
CA ASP A 22 34.83 9.79 -67.33
C ASP A 22 35.30 9.70 -65.85
N ALA A 23 36.07 10.70 -65.39
CA ALA A 23 36.45 10.83 -63.99
C ALA A 23 35.22 10.98 -63.06
N MET A 24 34.23 11.78 -63.47
CA MET A 24 32.98 11.96 -62.72
C MET A 24 32.08 10.72 -62.70
N LEU A 25 32.01 9.99 -63.81
CA LEU A 25 31.29 8.71 -63.87
C LEU A 25 31.91 7.67 -62.92
N ASN A 26 33.23 7.53 -62.97
CA ASN A 26 33.97 6.64 -62.08
C ASN A 26 33.82 7.06 -60.62
N PHE A 27 33.91 8.37 -60.35
CA PHE A 27 33.70 8.91 -59.01
C PHE A 27 32.31 8.59 -58.46
N SER A 28 31.25 8.89 -59.22
CA SER A 28 29.87 8.62 -58.78
C SER A 28 29.63 7.13 -58.55
N PHE A 29 30.20 6.26 -59.39
CA PHE A 29 30.12 4.81 -59.28
C PHE A 29 30.83 4.26 -58.03
N PHE A 30 32.07 4.69 -57.76
CA PHE A 30 32.82 4.23 -56.60
C PHE A 30 32.23 4.74 -55.28
N VAL A 31 31.71 5.97 -55.27
CA VAL A 31 30.93 6.50 -54.14
C VAL A 31 29.68 5.66 -53.88
N THR A 32 28.92 5.25 -54.91
CA THR A 32 27.73 4.41 -54.69
C THR A 32 28.06 3.01 -54.18
N ILE A 33 29.26 2.52 -54.46
CA ILE A 33 29.75 1.20 -54.01
C ILE A 33 30.41 1.29 -52.61
N GLY A 34 30.69 2.51 -52.12
CA GLY A 34 31.34 2.74 -50.83
C GLY A 34 32.87 2.61 -50.87
N ASP A 35 33.47 2.51 -52.06
CA ASP A 35 34.92 2.45 -52.25
C ASP A 35 35.49 3.87 -52.35
N MET A 36 35.79 4.45 -51.18
CA MET A 36 36.26 5.83 -51.08
C MET A 36 37.67 6.01 -51.69
N ASP A 37 38.53 4.99 -51.67
CA ASP A 37 39.91 5.09 -52.14
C ASP A 37 39.98 5.21 -53.67
N GLU A 38 39.20 4.41 -54.40
CA GLU A 38 39.08 4.54 -55.86
C GLU A 38 38.28 5.78 -56.27
N ALA A 39 37.29 6.18 -55.47
CA ALA A 39 36.59 7.45 -55.64
C ALA A 39 37.57 8.64 -55.56
N PHE A 40 38.44 8.72 -54.56
CA PHE A 40 39.44 9.79 -54.44
C PHE A 40 40.49 9.78 -55.56
N LYS A 41 40.86 8.61 -56.11
CA LYS A 41 41.77 8.53 -57.27
C LYS A 41 41.15 9.13 -58.53
N SER A 42 39.86 8.87 -58.77
CA SER A 42 39.14 9.43 -59.92
C SER A 42 38.97 10.95 -59.84
N ILE A 43 38.87 11.51 -58.62
CA ILE A 43 38.73 12.95 -58.35
C ILE A 43 39.96 13.78 -58.76
N LYS A 44 41.18 13.24 -58.61
CA LYS A 44 42.45 14.01 -58.82
C LYS A 44 42.58 14.65 -60.21
N LEU A 45 41.79 14.18 -61.18
CA LEU A 45 41.78 14.67 -62.56
C LEU A 45 40.91 15.93 -62.74
N ILE A 46 40.05 16.27 -61.78
CA ILE A 46 39.13 17.41 -61.86
C ILE A 46 39.74 18.62 -61.13
N LYS A 47 40.04 19.68 -61.88
CA LYS A 47 40.68 20.90 -61.34
C LYS A 47 39.81 22.16 -61.37
N SER A 48 38.63 22.09 -61.98
CA SER A 48 37.77 23.26 -62.17
C SER A 48 36.85 23.49 -60.96
N GLU A 49 36.93 24.67 -60.36
CA GLU A 49 36.09 25.08 -59.22
C GLU A 49 34.60 25.11 -59.58
N ALA A 50 34.24 25.57 -60.78
CA ALA A 50 32.86 25.59 -61.26
C ALA A 50 32.25 24.17 -61.37
N VAL A 51 33.08 23.16 -61.68
CA VAL A 51 32.66 21.76 -61.71
C VAL A 51 32.38 21.25 -60.29
N TRP A 52 33.19 21.65 -59.31
CA TRP A 52 32.96 21.33 -57.90
C TRP A 52 31.72 22.04 -57.33
N GLU A 53 31.48 23.30 -57.71
CA GLU A 53 30.29 24.05 -57.32
C GLU A 53 29.02 23.41 -57.88
N ASN A 54 29.00 23.09 -59.17
CA ASN A 54 27.88 22.40 -59.80
C ASN A 54 27.64 21.03 -59.15
N MET A 55 28.70 20.30 -58.82
CA MET A 55 28.58 19.03 -58.11
C MET A 55 28.06 19.21 -56.67
N ALA A 56 28.49 20.24 -55.95
CA ALA A 56 27.97 20.56 -54.62
C ALA A 56 26.47 20.92 -54.67
N ARG A 57 26.03 21.70 -55.67
CA ARG A 57 24.61 22.00 -55.93
C ARG A 57 23.82 20.72 -56.26
N MET A 58 24.42 19.79 -56.99
CA MET A 58 23.82 18.47 -57.25
C MET A 58 23.74 17.60 -56.00
N CYS A 59 24.71 17.70 -55.08
CA CYS A 59 24.66 16.99 -53.79
C CYS A 59 23.47 17.44 -52.94
N VAL A 60 23.04 18.70 -53.04
CA VAL A 60 21.81 19.19 -52.41
C VAL A 60 20.58 18.47 -52.98
N LYS A 61 20.46 18.38 -54.31
CA LYS A 61 19.33 17.73 -54.99
C LYS A 61 19.29 16.21 -54.78
N THR A 62 20.46 15.60 -54.63
CA THR A 62 20.61 14.14 -54.44
C THR A 62 20.74 13.73 -52.98
N GLN A 63 20.79 14.68 -52.05
CA GLN A 63 20.94 14.50 -50.60
C GLN A 63 22.21 13.73 -50.17
N ARG A 64 23.28 13.78 -50.99
CA ARG A 64 24.57 13.11 -50.73
C ARG A 64 25.57 14.04 -50.03
N LEU A 65 25.57 14.02 -48.69
CA LEU A 65 26.42 14.91 -47.87
C LEU A 65 27.89 14.47 -47.79
N ASP A 66 28.14 13.18 -47.91
CA ASP A 66 29.46 12.56 -48.02
C ASP A 66 30.28 13.17 -49.18
N VAL A 67 29.65 13.27 -50.35
CA VAL A 67 30.24 13.91 -51.53
C VAL A 67 30.35 15.42 -51.35
N ALA A 68 29.34 16.05 -50.75
CA ALA A 68 29.32 17.50 -50.55
C ALA A 68 30.51 18.01 -49.72
N LYS A 69 30.94 17.28 -48.69
CA LYS A 69 32.12 17.63 -47.88
C LYS A 69 33.40 17.68 -48.71
N VAL A 70 33.56 16.72 -49.63
CA VAL A 70 34.70 16.65 -50.54
C VAL A 70 34.65 17.80 -51.55
N CYS A 71 33.46 18.11 -52.08
CA CYS A 71 33.28 19.27 -52.98
C CYS A 71 33.67 20.59 -52.29
N LEU A 72 33.15 20.83 -51.08
CA LEU A 72 33.43 22.07 -50.34
C LEU A 72 34.92 22.21 -49.98
N GLY A 73 35.61 21.09 -49.72
CA GLY A 73 37.05 21.07 -49.48
C GLY A 73 37.87 21.43 -50.72
N ASN A 74 37.47 20.95 -51.90
CA ASN A 74 38.14 21.27 -53.17
C ASN A 74 37.80 22.66 -53.73
N MET A 75 36.72 23.28 -53.23
CA MET A 75 36.33 24.68 -53.53
C MET A 75 36.93 25.70 -52.54
N ASP A 76 37.76 25.25 -51.58
CA ASP A 76 38.28 26.09 -50.48
C ASP A 76 37.19 26.85 -49.67
N HIS A 77 35.94 26.36 -49.70
CA HIS A 77 34.79 27.01 -49.06
C HIS A 77 34.70 26.67 -47.56
N ALA A 78 35.68 27.16 -46.79
CA ALA A 78 35.88 26.83 -45.38
C ALA A 78 34.67 27.14 -44.48
N ARG A 79 33.95 28.24 -44.73
CA ARG A 79 32.73 28.62 -43.99
C ARG A 79 31.63 27.57 -44.15
N GLY A 80 31.41 27.12 -45.38
CA GLY A 80 30.40 26.10 -45.70
C GLY A 80 30.76 24.73 -45.14
N ALA A 81 32.04 24.35 -45.21
CA ALA A 81 32.52 23.11 -44.60
C ALA A 81 32.38 23.11 -43.07
N ARG A 82 32.56 24.28 -42.42
CA ARG A 82 32.29 24.44 -40.99
C ARG A 82 30.79 24.36 -40.69
N ALA A 83 29.95 25.11 -41.40
CA ALA A 83 28.51 25.11 -41.20
C ALA A 83 27.90 23.70 -41.40
N LEU A 84 28.42 22.93 -42.35
CA LEU A 84 27.99 21.55 -42.56
C LEU A 84 28.37 20.62 -41.40
N ARG A 85 29.58 20.79 -40.83
CA ARG A 85 30.02 20.05 -39.62
C ARG A 85 29.18 20.38 -38.40
N GLU A 86 28.80 21.65 -38.22
CA GLU A 86 27.89 22.06 -37.15
C GLU A 86 26.49 21.47 -37.36
N ALA A 87 26.01 21.44 -38.61
CA ALA A 87 24.71 20.84 -38.94
C ALA A 87 24.64 19.32 -38.76
N GLU A 88 25.77 18.59 -38.75
CA GLU A 88 25.80 17.14 -38.49
C GLU A 88 25.20 16.75 -37.12
N GLN A 89 25.13 17.69 -36.18
CA GLN A 89 24.49 17.52 -34.88
C GLN A 89 22.96 17.36 -34.98
N GLU A 90 22.35 17.87 -36.05
CA GLU A 90 20.91 17.75 -36.27
C GLU A 90 20.54 16.32 -36.69
N PRO A 91 19.44 15.72 -36.19
CA PRO A 91 19.10 14.35 -36.50
C PRO A 91 18.58 14.15 -37.93
N GLU A 92 17.91 15.15 -38.53
CA GLU A 92 17.31 15.02 -39.86
C GLU A 92 18.32 15.28 -41.00
N LEU A 93 18.38 14.36 -41.97
CA LEU A 93 19.24 14.49 -43.15
C LEU A 93 18.87 15.72 -43.98
N GLU A 94 17.57 15.98 -44.19
CA GLU A 94 17.10 17.15 -44.92
C GLU A 94 17.51 18.47 -44.28
N ALA A 95 17.57 18.56 -42.94
CA ALA A 95 18.02 19.78 -42.25
C ALA A 95 19.51 20.05 -42.49
N ARG A 96 20.33 18.98 -42.52
CA ARG A 96 21.75 19.05 -42.86
C ARG A 96 21.97 19.47 -44.31
N VAL A 97 21.18 18.90 -45.23
CA VAL A 97 21.22 19.24 -46.66
C VAL A 97 20.72 20.66 -46.91
N ALA A 98 19.73 21.14 -46.16
CA ALA A 98 19.27 22.52 -46.23
C ALA A 98 20.36 23.52 -45.81
N MET A 99 21.17 23.19 -44.78
CA MET A 99 22.32 24.03 -44.42
C MET A 99 23.35 24.12 -45.56
N LEU A 100 23.63 23.01 -46.23
CA LEU A 100 24.47 23.01 -47.43
C LEU A 100 23.86 23.89 -48.54
N ALA A 101 22.56 23.78 -48.77
CA ALA A 101 21.83 24.59 -49.75
C ALA A 101 21.96 26.10 -49.46
N ILE A 102 21.87 26.51 -48.20
CA ILE A 102 22.08 27.91 -47.79
C ILE A 102 23.49 28.38 -48.17
N GLN A 103 24.52 27.59 -47.86
CA GLN A 103 25.91 27.97 -48.12
C GLN A 103 26.22 28.08 -49.61
N LEU A 104 25.49 27.34 -50.46
CA LEU A 104 25.61 27.38 -51.93
C LEU A 104 24.66 28.39 -52.59
N GLY A 105 23.93 29.19 -51.82
CA GLY A 105 22.97 30.18 -52.33
C GLY A 105 21.69 29.60 -52.94
N MET A 106 21.41 28.31 -52.70
CA MET A 106 20.21 27.60 -53.13
C MET A 106 19.07 27.79 -52.12
N LEU A 107 18.60 29.04 -52.00
CA LEU A 107 17.67 29.46 -50.94
C LEU A 107 16.28 28.83 -51.06
N GLU A 108 15.78 28.65 -52.28
CA GLU A 108 14.47 28.04 -52.53
C GLU A 108 14.47 26.56 -52.14
N GLU A 109 15.53 25.83 -52.51
CA GLU A 109 15.70 24.44 -52.11
C GLU A 109 15.90 24.30 -50.60
N ALA A 110 16.63 25.21 -49.96
CA ALA A 110 16.78 25.22 -48.50
C ALA A 110 15.43 25.38 -47.78
N GLU A 111 14.60 26.32 -48.22
CA GLU A 111 13.25 26.54 -47.68
C GLU A 111 12.37 25.29 -47.82
N GLN A 112 12.37 24.67 -49.01
CA GLN A 112 11.59 23.45 -49.26
C GLN A 112 12.06 22.28 -48.39
N LEU A 113 13.38 22.13 -48.22
CA LEU A 113 13.96 21.07 -47.40
C LEU A 113 13.61 21.25 -45.91
N TYR A 114 13.68 22.46 -45.37
CA TYR A 114 13.27 22.72 -43.98
C TYR A 114 11.76 22.52 -43.76
N LYS A 115 10.92 22.92 -44.71
CA LYS A 115 9.47 22.63 -44.66
C LYS A 115 9.20 21.13 -44.73
N LYS A 116 9.95 20.38 -45.54
CA LYS A 116 9.81 18.93 -45.69
C LYS A 116 10.13 18.18 -44.39
N CYS A 117 11.20 18.56 -43.69
CA CYS A 117 11.55 17.95 -42.40
C CYS A 117 10.79 18.54 -41.20
N LYS A 118 9.92 19.54 -41.43
CA LYS A 118 9.13 20.22 -40.39
C LYS A 118 9.99 20.86 -39.28
N ARG A 119 11.26 21.16 -39.56
CA ARG A 119 12.14 21.91 -38.66
C ARG A 119 11.92 23.41 -38.84
N TYR A 120 10.78 23.88 -38.35
CA TYR A 120 10.35 25.28 -38.45
C TYR A 120 11.21 26.23 -37.61
N ASP A 121 11.89 25.73 -36.60
CA ASP A 121 12.89 26.44 -35.80
C ASP A 121 14.09 26.89 -36.66
N LEU A 122 14.62 25.99 -37.49
CA LEU A 122 15.71 26.29 -38.42
C LEU A 122 15.23 27.15 -39.58
N LEU A 123 13.99 26.93 -40.06
CA LEU A 123 13.38 27.76 -41.09
C LEU A 123 13.18 29.22 -40.62
N ASN A 124 12.76 29.41 -39.37
CA ASN A 124 12.59 30.71 -38.74
C ASN A 124 13.95 31.45 -38.65
N LYS A 125 15.00 30.77 -38.18
CA LYS A 125 16.37 31.32 -38.18
C LYS A 125 16.85 31.68 -39.58
N PHE A 126 16.54 30.85 -40.56
CA PHE A 126 16.87 31.09 -41.97
C PHE A 126 16.20 32.36 -42.50
N TYR A 127 14.90 32.56 -42.25
CA TYR A 127 14.20 33.77 -42.67
C TYR A 127 14.72 35.03 -41.97
N GLN A 128 15.04 34.96 -40.67
CA GLN A 128 15.68 36.06 -39.95
C GLN A 128 17.03 36.44 -40.57
N ALA A 129 17.87 35.44 -40.88
CA ALA A 129 19.17 35.66 -41.51
C ALA A 129 19.07 36.19 -42.95
N SER A 130 17.93 35.95 -43.62
CA SER A 130 17.66 36.39 -45.00
C SER A 130 16.89 37.73 -45.06
N ASP A 131 16.77 38.43 -43.92
CA ASP A 131 16.03 39.70 -43.78
C ASP A 131 14.52 39.61 -44.13
N GLN A 132 13.95 38.39 -44.11
CA GLN A 132 12.54 38.13 -44.40
C GLN A 132 11.72 38.05 -43.10
N TRP A 133 11.72 39.14 -42.34
CA TRP A 133 11.14 39.19 -40.98
C TRP A 133 9.65 38.87 -40.91
N GLN A 134 8.84 39.31 -41.89
CA GLN A 134 7.40 39.02 -41.87
C GLN A 134 7.14 37.51 -41.98
N LYS A 135 7.85 36.81 -42.88
CA LYS A 135 7.75 35.35 -43.01
C LYS A 135 8.30 34.63 -41.78
N ALA A 136 9.36 35.15 -41.17
CA ALA A 136 9.89 34.61 -39.92
C ALA A 136 8.85 34.66 -38.79
N VAL A 137 8.16 35.79 -38.65
CA VAL A 137 7.07 35.96 -37.68
C VAL A 137 5.89 35.04 -38.00
N GLU A 138 5.43 34.98 -39.25
CA GLU A 138 4.33 34.09 -39.66
C GLU A 138 4.63 32.62 -39.35
N VAL A 139 5.86 32.15 -39.65
CA VAL A 139 6.27 30.78 -39.32
C VAL A 139 6.35 30.56 -37.81
N ALA A 140 6.83 31.54 -37.05
CA ALA A 140 6.87 31.45 -35.60
C ALA A 140 5.46 31.40 -34.98
N GLU A 141 4.50 32.17 -35.50
CA GLU A 141 3.12 32.19 -35.01
C GLU A 141 2.38 30.86 -35.30
N LEU A 142 2.57 30.33 -36.51
CA LEU A 142 1.85 29.14 -36.99
C LEU A 142 2.49 27.83 -36.52
N HIS A 143 3.81 27.75 -36.46
CA HIS A 143 4.53 26.47 -36.34
C HIS A 143 5.63 26.45 -35.28
N ASP A 144 6.24 27.60 -34.93
CA ASP A 144 7.37 27.68 -33.99
C ASP A 144 7.09 28.66 -32.83
N ARG A 145 6.06 28.32 -32.04
CA ARG A 145 5.62 29.14 -30.88
C ARG A 145 6.69 29.29 -29.81
N VAL A 146 7.64 28.35 -29.72
CA VAL A 146 8.71 28.38 -28.72
C VAL A 146 9.65 29.56 -28.96
N HIS A 147 10.02 29.82 -30.22
CA HIS A 147 10.92 30.92 -30.56
C HIS A 147 10.18 32.23 -30.92
N LEU A 148 8.86 32.26 -30.92
CA LEU A 148 8.06 33.43 -31.29
C LEU A 148 8.48 34.72 -30.55
N ARG A 149 8.67 34.65 -29.22
CA ARG A 149 9.14 35.80 -28.43
C ARG A 149 10.54 36.26 -28.84
N THR A 150 11.43 35.31 -29.09
CA THR A 150 12.80 35.58 -29.54
C THR A 150 12.81 36.20 -30.94
N THR A 151 11.95 35.73 -31.85
CA THR A 151 11.79 36.30 -33.19
C THR A 151 11.26 37.73 -33.11
N TYR A 152 10.25 38.02 -32.29
CA TYR A 152 9.78 39.39 -32.07
C TYR A 152 10.87 40.29 -31.49
N TYR A 153 11.65 39.80 -30.52
CA TYR A 153 12.75 40.56 -29.94
C TYR A 153 13.85 40.89 -30.96
N ASN A 154 14.28 39.90 -31.75
CA ASN A 154 15.28 40.09 -32.80
C ASN A 154 14.76 41.06 -33.88
N TYR A 155 13.48 40.97 -34.23
CA TYR A 155 12.87 41.88 -35.19
C TYR A 155 12.76 43.30 -34.64
N ALA A 156 12.38 43.47 -33.37
CA ALA A 156 12.37 44.76 -32.69
C ALA A 156 13.76 45.41 -32.70
N LYS A 157 14.80 44.63 -32.41
CA LYS A 157 16.20 45.10 -32.45
C LYS A 157 16.65 45.50 -33.85
N HIS A 158 16.20 44.77 -34.88
CA HIS A 158 16.44 45.15 -36.27
C HIS A 158 15.73 46.47 -36.62
N LEU A 159 14.48 46.64 -36.19
CA LEU A 159 13.71 47.86 -36.39
C LEU A 159 14.33 49.06 -35.67
N GLU A 160 14.80 48.87 -34.43
CA GLU A 160 15.58 49.85 -33.67
C GLU A 160 16.85 50.25 -34.44
N ALA A 161 17.61 49.29 -34.96
CA ALA A 161 18.80 49.57 -35.76
C ALA A 161 18.48 50.32 -37.06
N SER A 162 17.28 50.14 -37.62
CA SER A 162 16.78 50.89 -38.78
C SER A 162 16.13 52.24 -38.43
N ALA A 163 16.17 52.67 -37.16
CA ALA A 163 15.58 53.90 -36.63
C ALA A 163 14.04 53.99 -36.68
N ASP A 164 13.33 52.87 -36.86
CA ASP A 164 11.86 52.82 -36.71
C ASP A 164 11.49 52.48 -35.26
N CYS A 165 11.62 53.47 -34.38
CA CYS A 165 11.34 53.31 -32.96
C CYS A 165 9.87 52.96 -32.69
N GLY A 166 8.93 53.46 -33.51
CA GLY A 166 7.50 53.24 -33.31
C GLY A 166 7.11 51.77 -33.47
N GLN A 167 7.59 51.12 -34.54
CA GLN A 167 7.36 49.68 -34.71
C GLN A 167 8.18 48.85 -33.73
N ALA A 168 9.41 49.26 -33.42
CA ALA A 168 10.25 48.57 -32.44
C ALA A 168 9.55 48.46 -31.07
N LEU A 169 8.91 49.53 -30.59
CA LEU A 169 8.09 49.50 -29.36
C LEU A 169 7.04 48.39 -29.40
N SER A 170 6.28 48.31 -30.48
CA SER A 170 5.20 47.31 -30.61
C SER A 170 5.73 45.87 -30.58
N TYR A 171 6.93 45.63 -31.13
CA TYR A 171 7.53 44.30 -31.13
C TYR A 171 8.25 43.98 -29.81
N TYR A 172 8.79 44.97 -29.10
CA TYR A 172 9.30 44.80 -27.73
C TYR A 172 8.18 44.51 -26.72
N GLU A 173 6.98 45.05 -26.96
CA GLU A 173 5.78 44.67 -26.22
C GLU A 173 5.40 43.22 -26.51
N LYS A 174 5.37 42.81 -27.78
CA LYS A 174 5.08 41.43 -28.19
C LYS A 174 6.11 40.40 -27.70
N SER A 175 7.39 40.78 -27.57
CA SER A 175 8.42 39.92 -26.95
C SER A 175 8.39 39.94 -25.43
N ASP A 176 7.62 40.86 -24.84
CA ASP A 176 7.53 41.10 -23.39
C ASP A 176 8.90 41.44 -22.77
N THR A 177 9.75 42.13 -23.55
CA THR A 177 11.04 42.69 -23.12
C THR A 177 11.01 44.21 -22.95
N HIS A 178 9.84 44.82 -23.19
CA HIS A 178 9.64 46.27 -23.11
C HIS A 178 10.04 46.90 -21.78
N ARG A 179 9.97 46.16 -20.67
CA ARG A 179 10.35 46.63 -19.32
C ARG A 179 11.80 47.08 -19.21
N PHE A 180 12.69 46.50 -20.01
CA PHE A 180 14.13 46.81 -20.00
C PHE A 180 14.54 47.53 -21.29
N GLU A 181 14.09 47.04 -22.44
CA GLU A 181 14.54 47.54 -23.73
C GLU A 181 13.96 48.92 -24.07
N VAL A 182 12.72 49.22 -23.68
CA VAL A 182 12.11 50.51 -24.00
C VAL A 182 12.73 51.66 -23.20
N PRO A 183 12.92 51.55 -21.86
CA PRO A 183 13.67 52.55 -21.12
C PRO A 183 15.11 52.74 -21.62
N ARG A 184 15.78 51.65 -22.06
CA ARG A 184 17.11 51.74 -22.69
C ARG A 184 17.06 52.53 -24.00
N MET A 185 16.16 52.14 -24.91
CA MET A 185 16.04 52.73 -26.24
C MET A 185 15.64 54.21 -26.19
N LEU A 186 14.73 54.58 -25.29
CA LEU A 186 14.23 55.95 -25.14
C LEU A 186 14.96 56.76 -24.07
N SER A 187 16.12 56.30 -23.58
CA SER A 187 16.87 57.00 -22.53
C SER A 187 17.30 58.42 -22.92
N GLU A 188 17.47 58.68 -24.21
CA GLU A 188 17.80 60.01 -24.76
C GLU A 188 16.55 60.91 -24.93
N ASP A 189 15.35 60.34 -25.03
CA ASP A 189 14.08 61.06 -25.16
C ASP A 189 13.14 60.75 -23.99
N LEU A 190 13.39 61.46 -22.88
CA LEU A 190 12.66 61.31 -21.62
C LEU A 190 11.18 61.67 -21.74
N GLN A 191 10.80 62.58 -22.65
CA GLN A 191 9.40 62.99 -22.83
C GLN A 191 8.57 61.85 -23.44
N SER A 192 9.10 61.22 -24.49
CA SER A 192 8.48 60.05 -25.10
C SER A 192 8.44 58.87 -24.12
N LEU A 193 9.47 58.70 -23.30
CA LEU A 193 9.53 57.65 -22.29
C LEU A 193 8.47 57.85 -21.19
N GLU A 194 8.30 59.06 -20.67
CA GLU A 194 7.28 59.38 -19.66
C GLU A 194 5.86 59.12 -20.21
N LEU A 195 5.59 59.57 -21.45
CA LEU A 195 4.32 59.30 -22.13
C LEU A 195 4.06 57.80 -22.29
N TYR A 196 5.10 57.04 -22.64
CA TYR A 196 5.02 55.59 -22.77
C TYR A 196 4.68 54.91 -21.44
N ILE A 197 5.40 55.27 -20.36
CA ILE A 197 5.19 54.73 -19.02
C ILE A 197 3.76 55.02 -18.52
N ASN A 198 3.30 56.26 -18.69
CA ASN A 198 1.95 56.68 -18.29
C ASN A 198 0.85 55.99 -19.13
N ARG A 199 1.13 55.65 -20.39
CA ARG A 199 0.22 54.89 -21.26
C ARG A 199 0.14 53.42 -20.85
N MET A 200 1.28 52.77 -20.63
CA MET A 200 1.35 51.33 -20.34
C MET A 200 0.86 50.97 -18.93
N LYS A 201 1.05 51.88 -17.96
CA LYS A 201 0.65 51.68 -16.57
C LYS A 201 1.17 50.37 -15.95
N ASP A 202 2.37 49.95 -16.35
CA ASP A 202 3.05 48.78 -15.77
C ASP A 202 3.79 49.19 -14.49
N LYS A 203 3.60 48.42 -13.42
CA LYS A 203 4.22 48.64 -12.10
C LYS A 203 5.75 48.61 -12.17
N THR A 204 6.34 47.73 -12.99
CA THR A 204 7.80 47.64 -13.11
C THR A 204 8.40 48.86 -13.78
N LEU A 205 7.68 49.40 -14.77
CA LEU A 205 8.09 50.63 -15.46
C LEU A 205 7.92 51.85 -14.56
N TRP A 206 6.82 51.93 -13.80
CA TRP A 206 6.67 52.96 -12.77
C TRP A 206 7.76 52.91 -11.71
N ARG A 207 8.16 51.71 -11.25
CA ARG A 207 9.29 51.57 -10.33
C ARG A 207 10.59 52.06 -10.93
N TRP A 208 10.89 51.68 -12.18
CA TRP A 208 12.10 52.14 -12.88
C TRP A 208 12.11 53.67 -13.02
N TRP A 209 10.97 54.25 -13.42
CA TRP A 209 10.82 55.70 -13.55
C TRP A 209 10.99 56.42 -12.21
N ALA A 210 10.40 55.89 -11.14
CA ALA A 210 10.55 56.42 -9.80
C ALA A 210 12.02 56.38 -9.33
N GLN A 211 12.75 55.30 -9.63
CA GLN A 211 14.19 55.19 -9.33
C GLN A 211 15.01 56.23 -10.11
N TYR A 212 14.64 56.47 -11.38
CA TYR A 212 15.26 57.52 -12.18
C TYR A 212 15.00 58.91 -11.58
N LEU A 213 13.76 59.23 -11.22
CA LEU A 213 13.40 60.51 -10.58
C LEU A 213 14.10 60.69 -9.22
N GLU A 214 14.19 59.62 -8.43
CA GLU A 214 14.95 59.62 -7.18
C GLU A 214 16.43 59.97 -7.40
N SER A 215 17.04 59.44 -8.47
CA SER A 215 18.43 59.77 -8.82
C SER A 215 18.63 61.24 -9.22
N GLN A 216 17.58 61.90 -9.72
CA GLN A 216 17.57 63.33 -10.02
C GLN A 216 17.20 64.20 -8.80
N ALA A 217 17.04 63.58 -7.63
CA ALA A 217 16.59 64.20 -6.39
C ALA A 217 15.14 64.75 -6.40
N GLU A 218 14.31 64.35 -7.36
CA GLU A 218 12.88 64.67 -7.38
C GLU A 218 12.06 63.69 -6.52
N MET A 219 12.17 63.83 -5.20
CA MET A 219 11.59 62.87 -4.25
C MET A 219 10.05 62.84 -4.26
N ASP A 220 9.38 63.99 -4.41
CA ASP A 220 7.92 64.07 -4.33
C ASP A 220 7.23 63.42 -5.53
N THR A 221 7.79 63.57 -6.74
CA THR A 221 7.29 62.90 -7.95
C THR A 221 7.62 61.41 -7.92
N ALA A 222 8.81 61.04 -7.44
CA ALA A 222 9.20 59.64 -7.22
C ALA A 222 8.24 58.93 -6.26
N LEU A 223 7.86 59.54 -5.14
CA LEU A 223 6.87 58.99 -4.18
C LEU A 223 5.54 58.68 -4.86
N ARG A 224 5.01 59.57 -5.72
CA ARG A 224 3.76 59.32 -6.46
C ARG A 224 3.88 58.10 -7.36
N TYR A 225 4.99 57.95 -8.08
CA TYR A 225 5.21 56.80 -8.95
C TYR A 225 5.47 55.50 -8.17
N TYR A 226 6.12 55.56 -7.00
CA TYR A 226 6.23 54.40 -6.12
C TYR A 226 4.89 53.99 -5.50
N GLU A 227 4.00 54.94 -5.18
CA GLU A 227 2.62 54.65 -4.77
C GLU A 227 1.84 53.96 -5.89
N LEU A 228 1.93 54.46 -7.13
CA LEU A 228 1.33 53.81 -8.30
C LEU A 228 1.90 52.41 -8.54
N ALA A 229 3.22 52.24 -8.37
CA ALA A 229 3.91 50.96 -8.49
C ALA A 229 3.62 49.99 -7.32
N GLN A 230 3.02 50.48 -6.23
CA GLN A 230 2.85 49.75 -4.96
C GLN A 230 4.18 49.23 -4.40
N ASP A 231 5.25 50.02 -4.55
CA ASP A 231 6.57 49.71 -3.99
C ASP A 231 6.72 50.34 -2.61
N TYR A 232 6.11 49.70 -1.62
CA TYR A 232 6.04 50.21 -0.26
C TYR A 232 7.39 50.29 0.44
N PHE A 233 8.33 49.39 0.12
CA PHE A 233 9.71 49.48 0.62
C PHE A 233 10.36 50.81 0.23
N SER A 234 10.30 51.18 -1.05
CA SER A 234 10.87 52.44 -1.54
C SER A 234 10.19 53.66 -0.91
N LEU A 235 8.86 53.61 -0.74
CA LEU A 235 8.11 54.67 -0.04
C LEU A 235 8.55 54.85 1.41
N VAL A 236 8.60 53.75 2.18
CA VAL A 236 9.02 53.76 3.58
C VAL A 236 10.47 54.22 3.70
N ARG A 237 11.36 53.76 2.81
CA ARG A 237 12.77 54.18 2.79
C ARG A 237 12.91 55.69 2.57
N ILE A 238 12.21 56.25 1.59
CA ILE A 238 12.26 57.70 1.30
C ILE A 238 11.65 58.50 2.44
N HIS A 239 10.50 58.07 3.00
CA HIS A 239 9.90 58.76 4.14
C HIS A 239 10.79 58.70 5.40
N CYS A 240 11.44 57.57 5.67
CA CYS A 240 12.44 57.49 6.73
C CYS A 240 13.64 58.41 6.48
N PHE A 241 14.12 58.50 5.23
CA PHE A 241 15.21 59.40 4.85
C PHE A 241 14.84 60.89 5.03
N GLN A 242 13.58 61.25 4.75
CA GLN A 242 13.03 62.59 4.98
C GLN A 242 12.74 62.88 6.47
N GLY A 243 12.90 61.91 7.37
CA GLY A 243 12.57 62.03 8.80
C GLY A 243 11.08 61.86 9.14
N ASN A 244 10.23 61.55 8.16
CA ASN A 244 8.79 61.36 8.33
C ASN A 244 8.44 59.93 8.77
N ILE A 245 8.96 59.52 9.92
CA ILE A 245 8.88 58.14 10.43
C ILE A 245 7.43 57.72 10.73
N GLN A 246 6.58 58.65 11.18
CA GLN A 246 5.16 58.37 11.47
C GLN A 246 4.41 57.93 10.21
N LYS A 247 4.58 58.66 9.10
CA LYS A 247 3.97 58.31 7.81
C LYS A 247 4.54 57.00 7.27
N ALA A 248 5.84 56.76 7.47
CA ALA A 248 6.46 55.48 7.12
C ALA A 248 5.86 54.30 7.92
N ALA A 249 5.55 54.51 9.20
CA ALA A 249 4.90 53.53 10.07
C ALA A 249 3.45 53.26 9.68
N GLU A 250 2.68 54.30 9.32
CA GLU A 250 1.33 54.16 8.78
C GLU A 250 1.33 53.28 7.52
N ILE A 251 2.21 53.59 6.56
CA ILE A 251 2.33 52.81 5.31
C ILE A 251 2.71 51.36 5.62
N ALA A 252 3.70 51.10 6.49
CA ALA A 252 4.09 49.73 6.84
C ALA A 252 2.97 48.95 7.56
N ASN A 253 2.18 49.64 8.41
CA ASN A 253 1.06 49.05 9.14
C ASN A 253 -0.16 48.77 8.26
N GLU A 254 -0.44 49.62 7.29
CA GLU A 254 -1.55 49.41 6.34
C GLU A 254 -1.21 48.34 5.31
N THR A 255 0.02 48.34 4.81
CA THR A 255 0.43 47.47 3.69
C THR A 255 0.88 46.10 4.14
N GLY A 256 1.56 46.01 5.29
CA GLY A 256 2.12 44.74 5.78
C GLY A 256 3.29 44.22 4.96
N ASP A 257 3.93 45.06 4.15
CA ASP A 257 5.11 44.66 3.39
C ASP A 257 6.28 44.33 4.33
N TRP A 258 6.89 43.16 4.14
CA TRP A 258 7.95 42.63 4.99
C TRP A 258 9.22 43.46 4.89
N ALA A 259 9.61 43.84 3.67
CA ALA A 259 10.84 44.60 3.44
C ALA A 259 10.72 46.02 4.03
N ALA A 260 9.57 46.68 3.83
CA ALA A 260 9.27 47.98 4.41
C ALA A 260 9.29 47.93 5.95
N SER A 261 8.60 46.94 6.53
CA SER A 261 8.55 46.74 7.99
C SER A 261 9.94 46.48 8.57
N TYR A 262 10.78 45.68 7.90
CA TYR A 262 12.14 45.40 8.33
C TYR A 262 13.02 46.67 8.34
N HIS A 263 12.96 47.47 7.27
CA HIS A 263 13.72 48.71 7.19
C HIS A 263 13.31 49.69 8.29
N LEU A 264 12.00 49.80 8.54
CA LEU A 264 11.47 50.65 9.61
C LEU A 264 11.87 50.14 11.00
N ALA A 265 11.84 48.83 11.23
CA ALA A 265 12.28 48.23 12.50
C ALA A 265 13.73 48.59 12.83
N ARG A 266 14.62 48.53 11.83
CA ARG A 266 16.04 48.91 11.98
C ARG A 266 16.23 50.40 12.31
N GLN A 267 15.35 51.27 11.83
CA GLN A 267 15.37 52.70 12.17
C GLN A 267 14.87 52.95 13.59
N TYR A 268 13.84 52.25 14.05
CA TYR A 268 13.42 52.33 15.45
C TYR A 268 14.47 51.75 16.40
N GLU A 269 15.17 50.71 15.98
CA GLU A 269 16.29 50.14 16.73
C GLU A 269 17.45 51.13 16.87
N SER A 270 17.81 51.87 15.82
CA SER A 270 18.86 52.89 15.90
C SER A 270 18.47 54.12 16.74
N GLN A 271 17.18 54.28 17.04
CA GLN A 271 16.61 55.33 17.89
C GLN A 271 16.32 54.85 19.33
N ASP A 272 16.73 53.63 19.68
CA ASP A 272 16.47 52.99 20.97
C ASP A 272 14.96 52.82 21.30
N GLU A 273 14.07 52.88 20.31
CA GLU A 273 12.63 52.60 20.47
C GLU A 273 12.33 51.09 20.37
N VAL A 274 12.82 50.33 21.35
CA VAL A 274 12.82 48.85 21.36
C VAL A 274 11.43 48.25 21.11
N LYS A 275 10.37 48.79 21.74
CA LYS A 275 9.01 48.22 21.61
C LYS A 275 8.47 48.33 20.18
N GLN A 276 8.74 49.44 19.49
CA GLN A 276 8.33 49.62 18.10
C GLN A 276 9.21 48.79 17.16
N ALA A 277 10.51 48.71 17.44
CA ALA A 277 11.42 47.84 16.68
C ALA A 277 10.97 46.37 16.74
N VAL A 278 10.64 45.84 17.92
CA VAL A 278 10.11 44.49 18.08
C VAL A 278 8.80 44.30 17.32
N HIS A 279 7.87 45.25 17.40
CA HIS A 279 6.60 45.18 16.66
C HIS A 279 6.82 45.05 15.15
N PHE A 280 7.68 45.90 14.56
CA PHE A 280 7.93 45.88 13.12
C PHE A 280 8.81 44.71 12.68
N TYR A 281 9.77 44.24 13.49
CA TYR A 281 10.51 43.00 13.20
C TYR A 281 9.60 41.77 13.21
N THR A 282 8.65 41.71 14.14
CA THR A 282 7.63 40.65 14.19
C THR A 282 6.79 40.65 12.92
N ARG A 283 6.34 41.85 12.49
CA ARG A 283 5.56 42.02 11.25
C ARG A 283 6.36 41.67 10.00
N ALA A 284 7.66 41.92 10.02
CA ALA A 284 8.59 41.54 8.96
C ALA A 284 8.98 40.05 8.97
N GLN A 285 8.50 39.25 9.94
CA GLN A 285 8.89 37.86 10.18
C GLN A 285 10.40 37.67 10.48
N ALA A 286 11.10 38.74 10.86
CA ALA A 286 12.49 38.70 11.29
C ALA A 286 12.57 38.41 12.80
N PHE A 287 12.13 37.21 13.17
CA PHE A 287 11.98 36.83 14.59
C PHE A 287 13.31 36.77 15.33
N ASN A 288 14.41 36.38 14.67
CA ASN A 288 15.75 36.37 15.25
C ASN A 288 16.16 37.74 15.83
N ASN A 289 15.93 38.82 15.07
CA ASN A 289 16.22 40.19 15.51
C ASN A 289 15.29 40.63 16.65
N ALA A 290 14.01 40.27 16.56
CA ALA A 290 13.03 40.56 17.62
C ALA A 290 13.39 39.84 18.93
N ILE A 291 13.75 38.55 18.84
CA ILE A 291 14.17 37.69 19.95
C ILE A 291 15.43 38.25 20.61
N ARG A 292 16.43 38.65 19.81
CA ARG A 292 17.65 39.30 20.33
C ARG A 292 17.32 40.56 21.13
N LEU A 293 16.52 41.45 20.55
CA LEU A 293 16.11 42.69 21.23
C LEU A 293 15.32 42.41 22.52
N CYS A 294 14.45 41.40 22.52
CA CYS A 294 13.72 40.99 23.72
C CYS A 294 14.65 40.44 24.82
N LYS A 295 15.69 39.66 24.47
CA LYS A 295 16.69 39.15 25.42
C LYS A 295 17.50 40.26 26.06
N GLU A 296 17.99 41.20 25.25
CA GLU A 296 18.79 42.35 25.70
C GLU A 296 18.00 43.27 26.65
N ASN A 297 16.69 43.41 26.43
CA ASN A 297 15.82 44.32 27.20
C ASN A 297 14.93 43.61 28.24
N SER A 298 15.13 42.31 28.49
CA SER A 298 14.35 41.50 29.44
C SER A 298 12.83 41.53 29.21
N LEU A 299 12.39 41.51 27.95
CA LEU A 299 10.97 41.45 27.57
C LEU A 299 10.48 39.99 27.50
N ASP A 300 10.50 39.30 28.64
CA ASP A 300 10.30 37.84 28.73
C ASP A 300 8.93 37.38 28.17
N ASP A 301 7.84 38.09 28.44
CA ASP A 301 6.52 37.69 27.93
C ASP A 301 6.38 37.81 26.41
N GLN A 302 7.07 38.77 25.80
CA GLN A 302 7.08 38.91 24.34
C GLN A 302 8.02 37.89 23.70
N LEU A 303 9.17 37.62 24.34
CA LEU A 303 10.14 36.62 23.89
C LEU A 303 9.48 35.24 23.71
N MET A 304 8.63 34.84 24.66
CA MET A 304 7.93 33.55 24.56
C MET A 304 7.04 33.45 23.32
N ASN A 305 6.21 34.47 23.09
CA ASN A 305 5.30 34.49 21.96
C ASN A 305 6.05 34.53 20.62
N LEU A 306 7.15 35.28 20.56
CA LEU A 306 7.99 35.38 19.37
C LEU A 306 8.70 34.06 19.07
N ALA A 307 9.24 33.40 20.09
CA ALA A 307 9.89 32.10 19.95
C ALA A 307 8.91 31.04 19.42
N LEU A 308 7.65 31.06 19.86
CA LEU A 308 6.62 30.13 19.35
C LEU A 308 6.27 30.35 17.88
N LEU A 309 6.49 31.55 17.34
CA LEU A 309 6.23 31.91 15.95
C LEU A 309 7.47 31.73 15.05
N SER A 310 8.65 31.51 15.63
CA SER A 310 9.93 31.49 14.95
C SER A 310 10.38 30.08 14.54
N SER A 311 11.63 29.98 14.07
CA SER A 311 12.22 28.69 13.72
C SER A 311 12.58 27.85 14.97
N PRO A 312 12.77 26.51 14.83
CA PRO A 312 13.23 25.67 15.92
C PRO A 312 14.58 26.11 16.53
N GLU A 313 15.49 26.67 15.71
CA GLU A 313 16.78 27.18 16.18
C GLU A 313 16.59 28.37 17.13
N ASP A 314 15.72 29.30 16.75
CA ASP A 314 15.36 30.46 17.57
C ASP A 314 14.66 30.04 18.87
N MET A 315 13.79 29.01 18.81
CA MET A 315 13.14 28.42 19.99
C MET A 315 14.15 27.88 20.99
N ILE A 316 15.18 27.16 20.52
CA ILE A 316 16.27 26.63 21.36
C ILE A 316 17.06 27.77 21.99
N GLU A 317 17.35 28.82 21.22
CA GLU A 317 18.09 29.96 21.73
C GLU A 317 17.30 30.72 22.80
N ALA A 318 15.98 30.85 22.63
CA ALA A 318 15.08 31.40 23.65
C ALA A 318 14.97 30.47 24.87
N ALA A 319 14.93 29.15 24.66
CA ALA A 319 14.90 28.17 25.75
C ALA A 319 16.16 28.22 26.61
N ARG A 320 17.35 28.36 26.01
CA ARG A 320 18.63 28.54 26.74
C ARG A 320 18.62 29.78 27.62
N TYR A 321 18.04 30.87 27.13
CA TYR A 321 17.92 32.11 27.90
C TYR A 321 17.05 31.92 29.15
N TYR A 322 15.93 31.20 29.03
CA TYR A 322 15.10 30.84 30.20
C TYR A 322 15.80 29.86 31.15
N GLU A 323 16.59 28.91 30.62
CA GLU A 323 17.41 27.99 31.41
C GLU A 323 18.47 28.75 32.24
N GLU A 324 19.14 29.75 31.65
CA GLU A 324 20.13 30.59 32.33
C GLU A 324 19.51 31.48 33.42
N LYS A 325 18.30 32.02 33.18
CA LYS A 325 17.57 32.82 34.19
C LYS A 325 17.03 31.98 35.34
N GLY A 326 16.64 30.74 35.10
CA GLY A 326 16.17 29.79 36.11
C GLY A 326 14.77 30.06 36.72
N GLU A 327 14.17 31.23 36.47
CA GLU A 327 12.85 31.58 37.02
C GLU A 327 11.66 30.94 36.26
N GLN A 328 11.80 30.74 34.95
CA GLN A 328 10.71 30.29 34.05
C GLN A 328 11.09 29.00 33.31
N MET A 329 11.47 27.97 34.08
CA MET A 329 11.89 26.68 33.52
C MET A 329 10.79 25.94 32.76
N ASP A 330 9.52 26.17 33.11
CA ASP A 330 8.33 25.68 32.40
C ASP A 330 8.30 26.15 30.94
N ARG A 331 8.62 27.43 30.71
CA ARG A 331 8.75 28.00 29.36
C ARG A 331 9.91 27.37 28.60
N ALA A 332 11.04 27.12 29.27
CA ALA A 332 12.20 26.46 28.66
C ALA A 332 11.87 25.04 28.19
N VAL A 333 11.25 24.22 29.05
CA VAL A 333 10.82 22.84 28.71
C VAL A 333 9.88 22.85 27.51
N MET A 334 8.88 23.75 27.51
CA MET A 334 7.92 23.85 26.40
C MET A 334 8.59 24.26 25.08
N LEU A 335 9.54 25.19 25.10
CA LEU A 335 10.27 25.61 23.91
C LEU A 335 11.17 24.49 23.37
N TYR A 336 11.90 23.77 24.24
CA TYR A 336 12.69 22.61 23.81
C TYR A 336 11.82 21.50 23.21
N HIS A 337 10.65 21.26 23.82
CA HIS A 337 9.67 20.30 23.32
C HIS A 337 9.20 20.68 21.91
N LYS A 338 8.72 21.92 21.73
CA LYS A 338 8.22 22.39 20.44
C LYS A 338 9.31 22.52 19.36
N ALA A 339 10.56 22.73 19.77
CA ALA A 339 11.70 22.71 18.86
C ALA A 339 12.11 21.29 18.42
N GLY A 340 11.49 20.24 18.97
CA GLY A 340 11.83 18.84 18.69
C GLY A 340 13.06 18.31 19.45
N HIS A 341 13.59 19.06 20.42
CA HIS A 341 14.71 18.65 21.26
C HIS A 341 14.23 17.90 22.51
N PHE A 342 13.63 16.73 22.28
CA PHE A 342 13.01 15.91 23.34
C PHE A 342 13.98 15.49 24.45
N SER A 343 15.24 15.19 24.13
CA SER A 343 16.24 14.77 25.13
C SER A 343 16.43 15.83 26.23
N LYS A 344 16.71 17.07 25.82
CA LYS A 344 16.94 18.19 26.74
C LYS A 344 15.63 18.62 27.42
N ALA A 345 14.50 18.59 26.70
CA ALA A 345 13.19 18.86 27.28
C ALA A 345 12.86 17.89 28.42
N LEU A 346 13.08 16.59 28.21
CA LEU A 346 12.87 15.54 29.22
C LEU A 346 13.82 15.69 30.40
N GLU A 347 15.11 15.91 30.16
CA GLU A 347 16.08 16.14 31.23
C GLU A 347 15.66 17.30 32.13
N LEU A 348 15.29 18.43 31.52
CA LEU A 348 14.81 19.60 32.26
C LEU A 348 13.47 19.33 32.95
N ALA A 349 12.55 18.61 32.33
CA ALA A 349 11.27 18.28 32.93
C ALA A 349 11.41 17.32 34.13
N PHE A 350 12.37 16.37 34.07
CA PHE A 350 12.72 15.50 35.19
C PHE A 350 13.40 16.28 36.33
N THR A 351 14.36 17.16 36.04
CA THR A 351 15.05 17.94 37.09
C THR A 351 14.12 18.93 37.78
N THR A 352 13.16 19.49 37.05
CA THR A 352 12.17 20.46 37.56
C THR A 352 10.88 19.82 38.06
N GLN A 353 10.75 18.49 37.98
CA GLN A 353 9.57 17.72 38.39
C GLN A 353 8.26 18.20 37.74
N GLN A 354 8.32 18.59 36.46
CA GLN A 354 7.16 19.06 35.70
C GLN A 354 6.39 17.89 35.07
N PHE A 355 5.60 17.20 35.88
CA PHE A 355 4.85 16.00 35.47
C PHE A 355 3.91 16.22 34.27
N ALA A 356 3.24 17.37 34.22
CA ALA A 356 2.34 17.69 33.10
C ALA A 356 3.09 17.83 31.77
N ALA A 357 4.31 18.39 31.80
CA ALA A 357 5.14 18.51 30.60
C ALA A 357 5.70 17.14 30.17
N LEU A 358 6.09 16.28 31.12
CA LEU A 358 6.55 14.92 30.83
C LEU A 358 5.48 14.09 30.11
N GLN A 359 4.21 14.20 30.53
CA GLN A 359 3.11 13.49 29.88
C GLN A 359 2.93 13.93 28.42
N LEU A 360 2.95 15.23 28.15
CA LEU A 360 2.84 15.77 26.79
C LEU A 360 4.03 15.32 25.93
N ILE A 361 5.25 15.37 26.46
CA ILE A 361 6.43 14.90 25.73
C ILE A 361 6.30 13.40 25.43
N ALA A 362 5.83 12.58 26.37
CA ALA A 362 5.67 11.15 26.18
C ALA A 362 4.60 10.79 25.13
N GLU A 363 3.60 11.64 24.92
CA GLU A 363 2.60 11.46 23.86
C GLU A 363 3.20 11.63 22.46
N ASP A 364 4.15 12.57 22.30
CA ASP A 364 4.78 12.91 21.02
C ASP A 364 5.98 12.01 20.64
N LEU A 365 6.43 11.14 21.54
CA LEU A 365 7.53 10.19 21.27
C LEU A 365 7.06 9.01 20.40
N ASP A 366 7.85 8.73 19.35
CA ASP A 366 7.60 7.67 18.37
C ASP A 366 8.82 6.73 18.18
N GLU A 367 8.69 5.77 17.25
CA GLU A 367 9.76 4.81 16.90
C GLU A 367 11.04 5.44 16.33
N LYS A 368 11.01 6.73 15.95
CA LYS A 368 12.21 7.46 15.46
C LYS A 368 13.00 8.09 16.59
N SER A 369 12.43 8.13 17.79
CA SER A 369 13.06 8.69 18.98
C SER A 369 14.16 7.77 19.52
N ASP A 370 15.12 8.34 20.24
CA ASP A 370 16.24 7.59 20.81
C ASP A 370 15.71 6.50 21.78
N PRO A 371 16.07 5.21 21.59
CA PRO A 371 15.67 4.11 22.47
C PRO A 371 15.97 4.35 23.96
N ALA A 372 17.04 5.11 24.28
CA ALA A 372 17.37 5.44 25.66
C ALA A 372 16.34 6.40 26.29
N LEU A 373 15.79 7.34 25.52
CA LEU A 373 14.75 8.26 25.98
C LEU A 373 13.42 7.54 26.16
N LEU A 374 13.07 6.67 25.20
CA LEU A 374 11.86 5.85 25.26
C LEU A 374 11.85 4.96 26.52
N ALA A 375 12.98 4.36 26.87
CA ALA A 375 13.12 3.57 28.10
C ALA A 375 12.93 4.40 29.37
N ARG A 376 13.53 5.60 29.44
CA ARG A 376 13.34 6.49 30.60
C ARG A 376 11.89 6.96 30.74
N CYS A 377 11.23 7.26 29.63
CA CYS A 377 9.81 7.62 29.65
C CYS A 377 8.92 6.43 30.00
N SER A 378 9.27 5.20 29.58
CA SER A 378 8.52 4.02 30.00
C SER A 378 8.61 3.77 31.50
N ASP A 379 9.79 3.93 32.10
CA ASP A 379 9.98 3.78 33.56
C ASP A 379 9.10 4.78 34.32
N PHE A 380 9.07 6.03 33.85
CA PHE A 380 8.18 7.06 34.39
C PHE A 380 6.70 6.70 34.26
N CYS A 381 6.27 6.23 33.09
CA CYS A 381 4.88 5.78 32.90
C CYS A 381 4.53 4.58 33.81
N ILE A 382 5.47 3.67 34.08
CA ILE A 382 5.28 2.56 35.03
C ILE A 382 5.08 3.07 36.45
N GLU A 383 5.92 4.01 36.91
CA GLU A 383 5.78 4.64 38.25
C GLU A 383 4.41 5.32 38.43
N HIS A 384 3.90 5.95 37.36
CA HIS A 384 2.61 6.65 37.35
C HIS A 384 1.41 5.76 36.98
N ARG A 385 1.56 4.44 36.91
CA ARG A 385 0.51 3.45 36.57
C ARG A 385 -0.11 3.63 35.18
N GLN A 386 0.59 4.28 34.26
CA GLN A 386 0.21 4.38 32.84
C GLN A 386 0.82 3.21 32.06
N PHE A 387 0.37 1.99 32.36
CA PHE A 387 0.98 0.76 31.82
C PHE A 387 0.81 0.59 30.30
N GLU A 388 -0.32 1.00 29.73
CA GLU A 388 -0.56 0.94 28.27
C GLU A 388 0.47 1.76 27.49
N LYS A 389 0.70 3.01 27.90
CA LYS A 389 1.68 3.89 27.26
C LYS A 389 3.11 3.40 27.52
N ALA A 390 3.40 2.87 28.70
CA ALA A 390 4.69 2.26 28.99
C ALA A 390 5.00 1.08 28.05
N VAL A 391 4.02 0.20 27.81
CA VAL A 391 4.15 -0.90 26.84
C VAL A 391 4.40 -0.35 25.44
N GLU A 392 3.64 0.65 24.98
CA GLU A 392 3.87 1.25 23.66
C GLU A 392 5.28 1.83 23.50
N LEU A 393 5.77 2.55 24.51
CA LEU A 393 7.12 3.14 24.52
C LEU A 393 8.20 2.05 24.55
N LEU A 394 8.02 0.97 25.32
CA LEU A 394 8.94 -0.17 25.34
C LEU A 394 8.97 -0.90 23.99
N LEU A 395 7.82 -1.04 23.32
CA LEU A 395 7.73 -1.61 21.97
C LEU A 395 8.45 -0.72 20.95
N ALA A 396 8.26 0.59 21.01
CA ALA A 396 9.00 1.54 20.19
C ALA A 396 10.51 1.49 20.44
N ALA A 397 10.93 1.28 21.70
CA ALA A 397 12.33 1.08 22.09
C ALA A 397 12.90 -0.30 21.69
N LYS A 398 12.12 -1.15 21.02
CA LYS A 398 12.45 -2.55 20.67
C LYS A 398 12.72 -3.47 21.88
N LYS A 399 12.24 -3.10 23.06
CA LYS A 399 12.38 -3.87 24.30
C LYS A 399 11.19 -4.82 24.51
N TYR A 400 11.02 -5.77 23.59
CA TYR A 400 9.83 -6.62 23.55
C TYR A 400 9.65 -7.53 24.78
N HIS A 401 10.75 -8.00 25.38
CA HIS A 401 10.68 -8.90 26.53
C HIS A 401 10.20 -8.17 27.79
N GLU A 402 10.74 -6.97 28.05
CA GLU A 402 10.29 -6.10 29.14
C GLU A 402 8.82 -5.69 28.95
N ALA A 403 8.42 -5.34 27.72
CA ALA A 403 7.03 -5.01 27.40
C ALA A 403 6.07 -6.19 27.68
N LEU A 404 6.46 -7.41 27.29
CA LEU A 404 5.67 -8.61 27.56
C LEU A 404 5.60 -8.93 29.05
N GLN A 405 6.71 -8.83 29.76
CA GLN A 405 6.76 -9.06 31.20
C GLN A 405 5.82 -8.08 31.94
N LEU A 406 5.82 -6.81 31.54
CA LEU A 406 4.91 -5.81 32.10
C LEU A 406 3.44 -6.19 31.84
N CYS A 407 3.11 -6.66 30.63
CA CYS A 407 1.76 -7.15 30.33
C CYS A 407 1.37 -8.36 31.20
N LEU A 408 2.31 -9.25 31.50
CA LEU A 408 2.08 -10.44 32.34
C LEU A 408 1.90 -10.08 33.81
N GLU A 409 2.74 -9.19 34.35
CA GLU A 409 2.68 -8.76 35.75
C GLU A 409 1.39 -7.99 36.05
N GLN A 410 0.97 -7.12 35.14
CA GLN A 410 -0.23 -6.29 35.31
C GLN A 410 -1.51 -6.92 34.73
N ASN A 411 -1.45 -8.17 34.25
CA ASN A 411 -2.57 -8.88 33.59
C ASN A 411 -3.26 -8.06 32.47
N MET A 412 -2.49 -7.35 31.65
CA MET A 412 -3.04 -6.54 30.56
C MET A 412 -3.50 -7.39 29.38
N THR A 413 -4.66 -7.07 28.81
CA THR A 413 -5.16 -7.71 27.59
C THR A 413 -4.28 -7.37 26.40
N ILE A 414 -3.69 -8.37 25.76
CA ILE A 414 -2.86 -8.18 24.57
C ILE A 414 -3.78 -7.95 23.37
N THR A 415 -3.76 -6.74 22.82
CA THR A 415 -4.47 -6.39 21.59
C THR A 415 -3.74 -6.95 20.36
N GLU A 416 -4.44 -7.05 19.22
CA GLU A 416 -3.81 -7.50 17.97
C GLU A 416 -2.66 -6.59 17.55
N ASP A 417 -2.85 -5.27 17.65
CA ASP A 417 -1.83 -4.26 17.32
C ASP A 417 -0.58 -4.40 18.20
N MET A 418 -0.74 -4.57 19.52
CA MET A 418 0.38 -4.83 20.43
C MET A 418 1.11 -6.11 20.06
N ALA A 419 0.35 -7.18 19.77
CA ALA A 419 0.93 -8.47 19.42
C ALA A 419 1.66 -8.43 18.07
N GLU A 420 1.20 -7.64 17.11
CA GLU A 420 1.89 -7.41 15.84
C GLU A 420 3.14 -6.55 15.99
N LYS A 421 3.11 -5.47 16.79
CA LYS A 421 4.30 -4.67 17.12
C LYS A 421 5.37 -5.48 17.88
N MET A 422 4.95 -6.41 18.74
CA MET A 422 5.85 -7.37 19.40
C MET A 422 6.42 -8.43 18.45
N THR A 423 5.89 -8.56 17.22
CA THR A 423 6.32 -9.58 16.27
C THR A 423 7.43 -9.05 15.37
N VAL A 424 8.66 -9.44 15.71
CA VAL A 424 9.83 -9.12 14.89
C VAL A 424 9.78 -9.87 13.56
N SER A 425 10.06 -9.18 12.45
CA SER A 425 10.14 -9.76 11.10
C SER A 425 11.22 -10.86 11.02
N LYS A 426 11.01 -11.85 10.15
CA LYS A 426 11.95 -12.98 9.95
C LYS A 426 13.32 -12.53 9.41
N ASP A 427 13.40 -11.36 8.78
CA ASP A 427 14.60 -10.87 8.10
C ASP A 427 15.44 -9.89 8.95
N SER A 428 15.02 -9.60 10.19
CA SER A 428 15.76 -8.67 11.06
C SER A 428 17.01 -9.33 11.66
N LYS A 429 18.13 -8.62 11.67
CA LYS A 429 19.39 -9.05 12.31
C LYS A 429 19.39 -8.90 13.85
N ASP A 430 18.34 -8.31 14.42
CA ASP A 430 18.30 -7.84 15.81
C ASP A 430 18.06 -8.97 16.83
N MET A 431 17.49 -10.12 16.43
CA MET A 431 17.14 -11.23 17.33
C MET A 431 17.46 -12.60 16.71
N SER A 432 17.86 -13.57 17.55
CA SER A 432 18.04 -14.96 17.12
C SER A 432 16.69 -15.62 16.79
N GLU A 433 16.68 -16.61 15.90
CA GLU A 433 15.43 -17.31 15.58
C GLU A 433 14.79 -18.02 16.79
N GLU A 434 15.62 -18.49 17.72
CA GLU A 434 15.19 -19.21 18.92
C GLU A 434 14.48 -18.27 19.91
N SER A 435 15.09 -17.13 20.21
CA SER A 435 14.48 -16.10 21.06
C SER A 435 13.20 -15.51 20.45
N ARG A 436 13.15 -15.36 19.12
CA ARG A 436 11.93 -14.96 18.40
C ARG A 436 10.81 -15.99 18.54
N ARG A 437 11.13 -17.28 18.46
CA ARG A 437 10.14 -18.37 18.65
C ARG A 437 9.64 -18.38 20.09
N GLU A 438 10.54 -18.26 21.06
CA GLU A 438 10.18 -18.23 22.48
C GLU A 438 9.26 -17.06 22.81
N LEU A 439 9.59 -15.84 22.35
CA LEU A 439 8.74 -14.67 22.52
C LEU A 439 7.34 -14.88 21.92
N LEU A 440 7.25 -15.41 20.70
CA LEU A 440 5.97 -15.72 20.06
C LEU A 440 5.15 -16.77 20.83
N GLU A 441 5.81 -17.79 21.39
CA GLU A 441 5.13 -18.77 22.24
C GLU A 441 4.62 -18.13 23.53
N GLN A 442 5.39 -17.23 24.16
CA GLN A 442 4.97 -16.54 25.38
C GLN A 442 3.77 -15.60 25.12
N ILE A 443 3.79 -14.84 24.02
CA ILE A 443 2.64 -14.02 23.57
C ILE A 443 1.42 -14.92 23.37
N ALA A 444 1.59 -16.04 22.64
CA ALA A 444 0.50 -16.96 22.37
C ALA A 444 -0.07 -17.60 23.65
N ASN A 445 0.79 -17.98 24.61
CA ASN A 445 0.37 -18.49 25.92
C ASN A 445 -0.43 -17.45 26.70
N CYS A 446 -0.04 -16.17 26.63
CA CYS A 446 -0.77 -15.09 27.26
C CYS A 446 -2.16 -14.92 26.61
N CYS A 447 -2.23 -14.85 25.28
CA CYS A 447 -3.50 -14.79 24.55
C CYS A 447 -4.42 -15.99 24.84
N MET A 448 -3.86 -17.20 25.02
CA MET A 448 -4.60 -18.39 25.44
C MET A 448 -5.25 -18.22 26.81
N ARG A 449 -4.51 -17.68 27.79
CA ARG A 449 -5.03 -17.42 29.15
C ARG A 449 -6.12 -16.36 29.13
N GLN A 450 -6.02 -15.38 28.24
CA GLN A 450 -6.99 -14.30 28.07
C GLN A 450 -8.23 -14.71 27.27
N GLY A 451 -8.28 -15.94 26.73
CA GLY A 451 -9.40 -16.43 25.92
C GLY A 451 -9.40 -15.92 24.47
N ASN A 452 -8.36 -15.20 24.03
CA ASN A 452 -8.22 -14.79 22.63
C ASN A 452 -7.57 -15.90 21.80
N TYR A 453 -8.37 -16.93 21.51
CA TYR A 453 -7.91 -18.16 20.88
C TYR A 453 -7.43 -17.96 19.43
N HIS A 454 -8.05 -17.06 18.65
CA HIS A 454 -7.65 -16.81 17.26
C HIS A 454 -6.27 -16.15 17.17
N LEU A 455 -6.01 -15.14 18.00
CA LEU A 455 -4.72 -14.48 18.05
C LEU A 455 -3.64 -15.46 18.55
N ALA A 456 -3.95 -16.27 19.57
CA ALA A 456 -3.06 -17.32 20.04
C ALA A 456 -2.70 -18.31 18.92
N THR A 457 -3.66 -18.77 18.12
CA THR A 457 -3.39 -19.62 16.95
C THR A 457 -2.46 -18.93 15.95
N LYS A 458 -2.72 -17.67 15.59
CA LYS A 458 -1.86 -16.91 14.66
C LYS A 458 -0.41 -16.83 15.17
N LYS A 459 -0.21 -16.58 16.48
CA LYS A 459 1.13 -16.51 17.07
C LYS A 459 1.81 -17.87 17.21
N TYR A 460 1.10 -18.94 17.63
CA TYR A 460 1.66 -20.29 17.66
C TYR A 460 2.05 -20.81 16.27
N THR A 461 1.26 -20.50 15.23
CA THR A 461 1.61 -20.87 13.84
C THR A 461 2.86 -20.13 13.35
N GLN A 462 3.01 -18.85 13.69
CA GLN A 462 4.22 -18.07 13.39
C GLN A 462 5.47 -18.58 14.15
N ALA A 463 5.28 -19.10 15.37
CA ALA A 463 6.33 -19.76 16.15
C ALA A 463 6.71 -21.15 15.59
N GLY A 464 5.88 -21.74 14.72
CA GLY A 464 6.06 -23.09 14.18
C GLY A 464 5.44 -24.20 15.03
N ASN A 465 4.79 -23.85 16.16
CA ASN A 465 4.17 -24.81 17.07
C ASN A 465 2.72 -25.14 16.66
N LYS A 466 2.58 -26.00 15.65
CA LYS A 466 1.27 -26.35 15.06
C LYS A 466 0.34 -27.10 16.02
N LEU A 467 0.87 -27.83 17.00
CA LEU A 467 0.07 -28.57 17.97
C LEU A 467 -0.62 -27.64 18.97
N LYS A 468 0.12 -26.68 19.56
CA LYS A 468 -0.48 -25.66 20.43
C LYS A 468 -1.45 -24.78 19.65
N ALA A 469 -1.15 -24.44 18.40
CA ALA A 469 -2.06 -23.72 17.52
C ALA A 469 -3.39 -24.46 17.30
N MET A 470 -3.33 -25.78 17.09
CA MET A 470 -4.52 -26.62 16.96
C MET A 470 -5.33 -26.65 18.25
N ARG A 471 -4.69 -26.81 19.41
CA ARG A 471 -5.37 -26.76 20.72
C ARG A 471 -6.09 -25.42 20.95
N ALA A 472 -5.47 -24.31 20.55
CA ALA A 472 -6.08 -22.99 20.59
C ALA A 472 -7.33 -22.91 19.70
N LEU A 473 -7.24 -23.38 18.45
CA LEU A 473 -8.38 -23.41 17.52
C LEU A 473 -9.54 -24.27 18.03
N LEU A 474 -9.24 -25.44 18.60
CA LEU A 474 -10.27 -26.32 19.16
C LEU A 474 -11.05 -25.63 20.29
N LYS A 475 -10.36 -24.87 21.15
CA LYS A 475 -11.00 -24.07 22.20
C LYS A 475 -11.83 -22.91 21.65
N SER A 476 -11.51 -22.39 20.46
CA SER A 476 -12.29 -21.32 19.82
C SER A 476 -13.62 -21.82 19.23
N GLY A 477 -13.73 -23.13 18.96
CA GLY A 477 -14.92 -23.75 18.39
C GLY A 477 -15.18 -23.47 16.90
N ASP A 478 -14.24 -22.81 16.20
CA ASP A 478 -14.41 -22.38 14.81
C ASP A 478 -14.15 -23.53 13.83
N THR A 479 -15.22 -24.23 13.45
CA THR A 479 -15.19 -25.46 12.66
C THR A 479 -14.50 -25.29 11.31
N GLU A 480 -14.77 -24.19 10.60
CA GLU A 480 -14.19 -23.92 9.28
C GLU A 480 -12.67 -23.75 9.37
N LYS A 481 -12.20 -22.94 10.33
CA LYS A 481 -10.76 -22.73 10.53
C LYS A 481 -10.05 -24.00 11.01
N ILE A 482 -10.71 -24.81 11.84
CA ILE A 482 -10.19 -26.11 12.29
C ILE A 482 -9.98 -27.05 11.09
N VAL A 483 -11.00 -27.20 10.24
CA VAL A 483 -10.93 -28.05 9.02
C VAL A 483 -9.84 -27.55 8.07
N PHE A 484 -9.79 -26.24 7.83
CA PHE A 484 -8.77 -25.62 6.99
C PHE A 484 -7.34 -25.84 7.54
N PHE A 485 -7.13 -25.56 8.83
CA PHE A 485 -5.83 -25.67 9.47
C PHE A 485 -5.32 -27.12 9.50
N ALA A 486 -6.21 -28.09 9.74
CA ALA A 486 -5.88 -29.50 9.65
C ALA A 486 -5.45 -29.91 8.23
N GLY A 487 -6.17 -29.45 7.20
CA GLY A 487 -5.83 -29.71 5.80
C GLY A 487 -4.47 -29.16 5.37
N VAL A 488 -4.10 -27.97 5.84
CA VAL A 488 -2.82 -27.31 5.53
C VAL A 488 -1.66 -27.90 6.33
N SER A 489 -1.87 -28.26 7.59
CA SER A 489 -0.80 -28.65 8.50
C SER A 489 -0.16 -30.01 8.19
N ARG A 490 -0.91 -30.94 7.57
CA ARG A 490 -0.47 -32.28 7.14
C ARG A 490 0.22 -33.13 8.23
N GLN A 491 -0.13 -32.93 9.50
CA GLN A 491 0.39 -33.72 10.62
C GLN A 491 -0.64 -34.73 11.12
N LYS A 492 -0.17 -35.94 11.44
CA LYS A 492 -1.00 -37.07 11.88
C LYS A 492 -1.88 -36.70 13.09
N GLU A 493 -1.26 -36.12 14.10
CA GLU A 493 -1.91 -35.76 15.37
C GLU A 493 -2.97 -34.67 15.18
N ILE A 494 -2.71 -33.67 14.34
CA ILE A 494 -3.66 -32.59 14.04
C ILE A 494 -4.91 -33.14 13.34
N TYR A 495 -4.76 -34.09 12.43
CA TYR A 495 -5.91 -34.74 11.80
C TYR A 495 -6.77 -35.50 12.82
N ILE A 496 -6.14 -36.21 13.76
CA ILE A 496 -6.87 -36.94 14.82
C ILE A 496 -7.59 -35.95 15.74
N MET A 497 -6.90 -34.89 16.17
CA MET A 497 -7.50 -33.84 17.01
C MET A 497 -8.69 -33.14 16.34
N ALA A 498 -8.58 -32.84 15.05
CA ALA A 498 -9.68 -32.28 14.26
C ALA A 498 -10.87 -33.25 14.19
N ALA A 499 -10.61 -34.52 13.89
CA ALA A 499 -11.64 -35.54 13.74
C ALA A 499 -12.38 -35.82 15.05
N ASN A 500 -11.66 -35.89 16.18
CA ASN A 500 -12.25 -36.05 17.51
C ASN A 500 -13.20 -34.89 17.86
N TYR A 501 -12.80 -33.66 17.56
CA TYR A 501 -13.65 -32.48 17.78
C TYR A 501 -14.88 -32.47 16.87
N LEU A 502 -14.71 -32.82 15.59
CA LEU A 502 -15.85 -32.90 14.66
C LEU A 502 -16.83 -34.02 15.05
N GLN A 503 -16.37 -35.07 15.71
CA GLN A 503 -17.21 -36.16 16.22
C GLN A 503 -18.16 -35.70 17.34
N SER A 504 -17.80 -34.68 18.12
CA SER A 504 -18.70 -34.10 19.13
C SER A 504 -19.76 -33.15 18.54
N LEU A 505 -19.75 -32.89 17.23
CA LEU A 505 -20.75 -32.06 16.55
C LEU A 505 -21.86 -32.90 15.90
N ASP A 506 -22.96 -32.26 15.52
CA ASP A 506 -24.09 -32.87 14.82
C ASP A 506 -23.76 -33.24 13.35
N TRP A 507 -22.90 -34.24 13.14
CA TRP A 507 -22.42 -34.66 11.81
C TRP A 507 -23.51 -35.20 10.86
N ARG A 508 -24.74 -35.44 11.34
CA ARG A 508 -25.86 -35.90 10.51
C ARG A 508 -26.63 -34.75 9.82
N LYS A 509 -26.70 -33.57 10.45
CA LYS A 509 -27.30 -32.37 9.83
C LYS A 509 -26.41 -31.84 8.71
N GLU A 510 -25.10 -32.02 8.86
CA GLU A 510 -24.08 -31.55 7.92
C GLU A 510 -23.25 -32.71 7.38
N PRO A 511 -23.59 -33.29 6.21
CA PRO A 511 -22.88 -34.42 5.63
C PRO A 511 -21.41 -34.11 5.29
N GLU A 512 -21.05 -32.82 5.19
CA GLU A 512 -19.66 -32.37 4.99
C GLU A 512 -18.78 -32.60 6.23
N ILE A 513 -19.35 -32.51 7.45
CA ILE A 513 -18.63 -32.85 8.69
C ILE A 513 -18.29 -34.34 8.69
N MET A 514 -19.25 -35.22 8.36
CA MET A 514 -19.01 -36.66 8.26
C MET A 514 -17.89 -36.99 7.25
N LYS A 515 -17.92 -36.38 6.05
CA LYS A 515 -16.86 -36.55 5.05
C LYS A 515 -15.50 -36.08 5.58
N SER A 516 -15.47 -34.98 6.33
CA SER A 516 -14.25 -34.42 6.92
C SER A 516 -13.68 -35.34 8.00
N ILE A 517 -14.52 -35.90 8.88
CA ILE A 517 -14.11 -36.89 9.89
C ILE A 517 -13.46 -38.11 9.22
N ILE A 518 -14.12 -38.70 8.22
CA ILE A 518 -13.60 -39.86 7.48
C ILE A 518 -12.27 -39.50 6.80
N SER A 519 -12.20 -38.34 6.13
CA SER A 519 -10.98 -37.85 5.47
C SER A 519 -9.83 -37.69 6.46
N PHE A 520 -10.09 -37.10 7.63
CA PHE A 520 -9.06 -36.81 8.63
C PHE A 520 -8.58 -38.06 9.35
N TYR A 521 -9.45 -38.96 9.80
CA TYR A 521 -8.98 -40.23 10.40
C TYR A 521 -8.20 -41.09 9.39
N THR A 522 -8.62 -41.10 8.12
CA THR A 522 -7.91 -41.81 7.05
C THR A 522 -6.52 -41.21 6.81
N LYS A 523 -6.42 -39.88 6.67
CA LYS A 523 -5.15 -39.15 6.50
C LYS A 523 -4.25 -39.27 7.74
N GLY A 524 -4.86 -39.28 8.93
CA GLY A 524 -4.22 -39.51 10.22
C GLY A 524 -3.83 -40.96 10.47
N ARG A 525 -4.10 -41.90 9.56
CA ARG A 525 -3.83 -43.35 9.72
C ARG A 525 -4.37 -43.91 11.04
N ALA A 526 -5.49 -43.38 11.51
CA ALA A 526 -6.15 -43.77 12.76
C ALA A 526 -7.41 -44.59 12.42
N LEU A 527 -7.20 -45.75 11.80
CA LEU A 527 -8.29 -46.61 11.32
C LEU A 527 -9.10 -47.23 12.46
N ASP A 528 -8.50 -47.37 13.65
CA ASP A 528 -9.20 -47.86 14.85
C ASP A 528 -10.28 -46.87 15.33
N LEU A 529 -9.94 -45.58 15.37
CA LEU A 529 -10.88 -44.51 15.72
C LEU A 529 -11.95 -44.33 14.64
N LEU A 530 -11.56 -44.49 13.36
CA LEU A 530 -12.53 -44.49 12.25
C LEU A 530 -13.51 -45.66 12.34
N ALA A 531 -13.04 -46.86 12.71
CA ALA A 531 -13.92 -48.01 12.92
C ALA A 531 -14.88 -47.76 14.09
N GLY A 532 -14.40 -47.17 15.20
CA GLY A 532 -15.25 -46.75 16.31
C GLY A 532 -16.29 -45.70 15.91
N PHE A 533 -15.92 -44.75 15.04
CA PHE A 533 -16.87 -43.78 14.48
C PHE A 533 -17.95 -44.45 13.63
N TYR A 534 -17.61 -45.43 12.79
CA TYR A 534 -18.60 -46.18 12.02
C TYR A 534 -19.51 -47.06 12.89
N ASP A 535 -19.00 -47.65 13.98
CA ASP A 535 -19.83 -48.38 14.95
C ASP A 535 -20.80 -47.43 15.67
N ALA A 536 -20.35 -46.24 16.07
CA ALA A 536 -21.23 -45.20 16.63
C ALA A 536 -22.28 -44.73 15.61
N CYS A 537 -21.92 -44.55 14.34
CA CYS A 537 -22.88 -44.24 13.27
C CYS A 537 -23.93 -45.35 13.11
N ALA A 538 -23.52 -46.62 13.17
CA ALA A 538 -24.45 -47.75 13.10
C ALA A 538 -25.41 -47.77 14.29
N GLN A 539 -24.89 -47.50 15.49
CA GLN A 539 -25.68 -47.44 16.71
C GLN A 539 -26.75 -46.34 16.62
N VAL A 540 -26.39 -45.13 16.19
CA VAL A 540 -27.34 -44.01 16.00
C VAL A 540 -28.40 -44.32 14.94
N GLU A 541 -28.05 -45.00 13.84
CA GLU A 541 -29.02 -45.41 12.81
C GLU A 541 -30.02 -46.45 13.32
N ILE A 542 -29.58 -47.38 14.17
CA ILE A 542 -30.46 -48.32 14.87
C ILE A 542 -31.30 -47.57 15.89
N ASP A 543 -30.68 -46.67 16.65
CA ASP A 543 -31.27 -46.11 17.84
C ASP A 543 -32.31 -45.01 17.60
N GLU A 544 -32.04 -44.14 16.64
CA GLU A 544 -32.92 -43.00 16.41
C GLU A 544 -33.85 -43.22 15.22
N TYR A 545 -33.48 -44.10 14.28
CA TYR A 545 -34.16 -44.20 12.97
C TYR A 545 -34.59 -45.61 12.57
N GLN A 546 -34.30 -46.64 13.39
CA GLN A 546 -34.64 -48.05 13.12
C GLN A 546 -34.22 -48.52 11.71
N ASN A 547 -33.15 -47.92 11.15
CA ASN A 547 -32.70 -48.19 9.78
C ASN A 547 -31.55 -49.19 9.77
N TYR A 548 -31.91 -50.46 9.91
CA TYR A 548 -30.98 -51.58 9.99
C TYR A 548 -30.16 -51.79 8.71
N ASP A 549 -30.69 -51.45 7.53
CA ASP A 549 -29.93 -51.55 6.26
C ASP A 549 -28.74 -50.59 6.23
N LYS A 550 -28.92 -49.33 6.65
CA LYS A 550 -27.83 -48.35 6.75
C LYS A 550 -26.85 -48.71 7.87
N ALA A 551 -27.36 -49.19 9.01
CA ALA A 551 -26.52 -49.65 10.11
C ALA A 551 -25.62 -50.82 9.70
N HIS A 552 -26.15 -51.81 8.97
CA HIS A 552 -25.36 -52.91 8.42
C HIS A 552 -24.28 -52.39 7.44
N GLY A 553 -24.61 -51.40 6.61
CA GLY A 553 -23.64 -50.73 5.73
C GLY A 553 -22.49 -50.07 6.51
N ALA A 554 -22.81 -49.32 7.57
CA ALA A 554 -21.82 -48.69 8.44
C ALA A 554 -20.95 -49.71 9.19
N LEU A 555 -21.54 -50.78 9.74
CA LEU A 555 -20.79 -51.88 10.38
C LEU A 555 -19.85 -52.60 9.41
N THR A 556 -20.26 -52.75 8.14
CA THR A 556 -19.40 -53.33 7.09
C THR A 556 -18.17 -52.46 6.84
N GLU A 557 -18.33 -51.14 6.80
CA GLU A 557 -17.21 -50.21 6.67
C GLU A 557 -16.34 -50.15 7.95
N ALA A 558 -16.95 -50.26 9.14
CA ALA A 558 -16.22 -50.40 10.41
C ALA A 558 -15.30 -51.63 10.38
N TYR A 559 -15.82 -52.78 9.97
CA TYR A 559 -15.06 -54.04 9.83
C TYR A 559 -13.92 -53.92 8.81
N LYS A 560 -14.16 -53.29 7.65
CA LYS A 560 -13.12 -53.04 6.65
C LYS A 560 -12.01 -52.11 7.17
N CYS A 561 -12.36 -51.11 7.97
CA CYS A 561 -11.37 -50.19 8.55
C CYS A 561 -10.54 -50.90 9.63
N LEU A 562 -11.21 -51.63 10.54
CA LEU A 562 -10.56 -52.33 11.63
C LEU A 562 -9.67 -53.47 11.13
N SER A 563 -10.08 -54.23 10.10
CA SER A 563 -9.25 -55.30 9.51
C SER A 563 -7.97 -54.80 8.84
N LYS A 564 -7.98 -53.55 8.37
CA LYS A 564 -6.80 -52.88 7.78
C LYS A 564 -5.96 -52.11 8.80
N ALA A 565 -6.46 -51.95 10.02
CA ALA A 565 -5.76 -51.20 11.06
C ALA A 565 -4.52 -51.98 11.55
N LYS A 566 -3.44 -51.26 11.80
CA LYS A 566 -2.23 -51.81 12.42
C LYS A 566 -2.30 -51.50 13.92
N THR A 567 -2.98 -52.35 14.68
CA THR A 567 -3.03 -52.20 16.14
C THR A 567 -1.74 -52.72 16.79
N LYS A 568 -1.44 -52.22 18.00
CA LYS A 568 -0.31 -52.69 18.81
C LYS A 568 -0.57 -54.06 19.46
N ASN A 569 -1.85 -54.41 19.67
CA ASN A 569 -2.30 -55.66 20.28
C ASN A 569 -3.18 -56.46 19.30
N PRO A 570 -2.64 -57.49 18.63
CA PRO A 570 -3.41 -58.33 17.69
C PRO A 570 -4.63 -59.01 18.33
N LEU A 571 -4.53 -59.39 19.60
CA LEU A 571 -5.61 -60.08 20.33
C LEU A 571 -6.85 -59.19 20.55
N ASP A 572 -6.65 -57.92 20.87
CA ASP A 572 -7.74 -56.94 21.05
C ASP A 572 -8.40 -56.59 19.72
N GLN A 573 -7.64 -56.68 18.62
CA GLN A 573 -8.17 -56.48 17.28
C GLN A 573 -9.02 -57.66 16.82
N GLU A 574 -8.58 -58.90 17.07
CA GLU A 574 -9.34 -60.10 16.73
C GLU A 574 -10.66 -60.18 17.51
N THR A 575 -10.64 -59.85 18.80
CA THR A 575 -11.86 -59.83 19.63
C THR A 575 -12.86 -58.77 19.14
N LYS A 576 -12.41 -57.54 18.84
CA LYS A 576 -13.27 -56.49 18.27
C LYS A 576 -13.79 -56.83 16.87
N LEU A 577 -12.98 -57.50 16.04
CA LEU A 577 -13.42 -57.98 14.72
C LEU A 577 -14.50 -59.06 14.86
N ALA A 578 -14.33 -60.00 15.80
CA ALA A 578 -15.31 -61.03 16.09
C ALA A 578 -16.63 -60.43 16.61
N GLN A 579 -16.54 -59.42 17.47
CA GLN A 579 -17.71 -58.66 17.95
C GLN A 579 -18.44 -57.95 16.81
N LEU A 580 -17.74 -57.20 15.95
CA LEU A 580 -18.33 -56.55 14.79
C LEU A 580 -18.96 -57.56 13.81
N GLN A 581 -18.30 -58.71 13.59
CA GLN A 581 -18.81 -59.76 12.71
C GLN A 581 -20.07 -60.42 13.29
N SER A 582 -20.12 -60.65 14.60
CA SER A 582 -21.32 -61.10 15.30
C SER A 582 -22.46 -60.08 15.14
N LYS A 583 -22.18 -58.79 15.43
CA LYS A 583 -23.14 -57.69 15.27
C LYS A 583 -23.73 -57.64 13.86
N MET A 584 -22.88 -57.68 12.83
CA MET A 584 -23.29 -57.69 11.43
C MET A 584 -24.18 -58.87 11.08
N THR A 585 -23.87 -60.06 11.61
CA THR A 585 -24.63 -61.29 11.33
C THR A 585 -26.02 -61.22 11.92
N LEU A 586 -26.15 -60.73 13.15
CA LEU A 586 -27.44 -60.52 13.81
C LEU A 586 -28.29 -59.49 13.07
N VAL A 587 -27.73 -58.31 12.76
CA VAL A 587 -28.43 -57.27 12.00
C VAL A 587 -28.87 -57.79 10.64
N LYS A 588 -28.03 -58.57 9.95
CA LYS A 588 -28.35 -59.18 8.65
C LYS A 588 -29.49 -60.21 8.76
N ARG A 589 -29.51 -61.02 9.82
CA ARG A 589 -30.62 -61.95 10.11
C ARG A 589 -31.93 -61.20 10.32
N PHE A 590 -31.92 -60.10 11.07
CA PHE A 590 -33.12 -59.28 11.28
C PHE A 590 -33.62 -58.59 10.01
N ILE A 591 -32.72 -58.04 9.18
CA ILE A 591 -33.08 -57.50 7.86
C ILE A 591 -33.69 -58.59 6.98
N GLN A 592 -33.08 -59.79 6.97
CA GLN A 592 -33.60 -60.92 6.20
C GLN A 592 -34.99 -61.32 6.70
N ALA A 593 -35.21 -61.40 8.01
CA ALA A 593 -36.52 -61.71 8.58
C ALA A 593 -37.59 -60.69 8.13
N ARG A 594 -37.26 -59.38 8.14
CA ARG A 594 -38.17 -58.32 7.63
C ARG A 594 -38.46 -58.43 6.13
N ARG A 595 -37.49 -58.83 5.31
CA ARG A 595 -37.66 -58.99 3.86
C ARG A 595 -38.45 -60.26 3.51
N THR A 596 -38.16 -61.38 4.16
CA THR A 596 -38.86 -62.64 3.95
C THR A 596 -40.34 -62.56 4.35
N TYR A 597 -40.74 -61.59 5.18
CA TYR A 597 -42.14 -61.37 5.57
C TYR A 597 -43.11 -61.24 4.39
N THR A 598 -42.69 -60.62 3.29
CA THR A 598 -43.54 -60.47 2.10
C THR A 598 -43.71 -61.77 1.31
N GLU A 599 -42.83 -62.75 1.51
CA GLU A 599 -42.79 -64.02 0.78
C GLU A 599 -43.32 -65.18 1.63
N ASP A 600 -42.90 -65.29 2.88
CA ASP A 600 -43.35 -66.29 3.87
C ASP A 600 -43.42 -65.68 5.29
N PRO A 601 -44.62 -65.29 5.74
CA PRO A 601 -44.83 -64.73 7.08
C PRO A 601 -44.48 -65.70 8.21
N LYS A 602 -44.68 -67.02 8.03
CA LYS A 602 -44.46 -68.00 9.10
C LYS A 602 -42.99 -68.23 9.38
N GLU A 603 -42.18 -68.30 8.33
CA GLU A 603 -40.74 -68.42 8.47
C GLU A 603 -40.13 -67.11 9.01
N SER A 604 -40.64 -65.94 8.60
CA SER A 604 -40.23 -64.63 9.14
C SER A 604 -40.43 -64.54 10.67
N LEU A 605 -41.59 -64.97 11.17
CA LEU A 605 -41.89 -65.04 12.61
C LEU A 605 -40.94 -65.98 13.35
N ARG A 606 -40.73 -67.18 12.81
CA ARG A 606 -39.82 -68.16 13.41
C ARG A 606 -38.39 -67.62 13.51
N GLN A 607 -37.92 -66.89 12.50
CA GLN A 607 -36.61 -66.24 12.54
C GLN A 607 -36.54 -65.11 13.57
N CYS A 608 -37.61 -64.34 13.76
CA CYS A 608 -37.70 -63.33 14.83
C CYS A 608 -37.75 -63.95 16.23
N GLU A 609 -38.46 -65.06 16.43
CA GLU A 609 -38.49 -65.82 17.68
C GLU A 609 -37.12 -66.42 18.01
N LEU A 610 -36.46 -67.03 17.03
CA LEU A 610 -35.09 -67.53 17.16
C LEU A 610 -34.10 -66.40 17.49
N LEU A 611 -34.28 -65.20 16.92
CA LEU A 611 -33.46 -64.04 17.27
C LEU A 611 -33.62 -63.65 18.74
N LEU A 612 -34.84 -63.70 19.30
CA LEU A 612 -35.12 -63.37 20.70
C LEU A 612 -34.55 -64.37 21.72
N GLU A 613 -34.12 -65.55 21.25
CA GLU A 613 -33.45 -66.60 22.04
C GLU A 613 -31.91 -66.46 22.02
N GLU A 614 -31.34 -65.66 21.12
CA GLU A 614 -29.89 -65.48 21.01
C GLU A 614 -29.34 -64.63 22.19
N PRO A 615 -28.21 -65.05 22.81
CA PRO A 615 -27.54 -64.24 23.82
C PRO A 615 -26.97 -62.96 23.19
N ASP A 616 -26.94 -61.87 23.98
CA ASP A 616 -26.40 -60.54 23.60
C ASP A 616 -27.18 -59.74 22.54
N LEU A 617 -28.41 -60.14 22.18
CA LEU A 617 -29.25 -59.42 21.22
C LEU A 617 -29.43 -57.93 21.58
N ASP A 618 -29.63 -57.61 22.86
CA ASP A 618 -29.83 -56.25 23.40
C ASP A 618 -28.71 -55.26 23.02
N SER A 619 -27.49 -55.75 22.81
CA SER A 619 -26.32 -54.93 22.50
C SER A 619 -26.20 -54.55 21.01
N THR A 620 -27.01 -55.16 20.15
CA THR A 620 -26.85 -55.12 18.69
C THR A 620 -28.12 -54.74 17.96
N ILE A 621 -29.25 -55.30 18.39
CA ILE A 621 -30.58 -55.02 17.82
C ILE A 621 -31.47 -54.62 18.99
N ARG A 622 -32.34 -53.64 18.74
CA ARG A 622 -33.34 -53.29 19.74
C ARG A 622 -34.35 -54.40 19.85
N VAL A 623 -34.32 -55.08 21.00
CA VAL A 623 -35.28 -56.15 21.32
C VAL A 623 -36.72 -55.66 21.22
N GLY A 624 -36.96 -54.39 21.54
CA GLY A 624 -38.26 -53.73 21.33
C GLY A 624 -38.72 -53.68 19.87
N ASP A 625 -37.81 -53.48 18.90
CA ASP A 625 -38.17 -53.46 17.47
C ASP A 625 -38.55 -54.86 16.96
N VAL A 626 -37.93 -55.92 17.51
CA VAL A 626 -38.28 -57.32 17.19
C VAL A 626 -39.65 -57.68 17.76
N TYR A 627 -39.92 -57.32 19.01
CA TYR A 627 -41.25 -57.50 19.61
C TYR A 627 -42.31 -56.65 18.91
N GLY A 628 -41.99 -55.41 18.52
CA GLY A 628 -42.91 -54.56 17.78
C GLY A 628 -43.33 -55.18 16.45
N PHE A 629 -42.38 -55.78 15.73
CA PHE A 629 -42.67 -56.52 14.50
C PHE A 629 -43.59 -57.74 14.73
N LEU A 630 -43.36 -58.51 15.80
CA LEU A 630 -44.22 -59.65 16.15
C LEU A 630 -45.64 -59.20 16.55
N VAL A 631 -45.75 -58.12 17.32
CA VAL A 631 -47.04 -57.55 17.75
C VAL A 631 -47.82 -57.02 16.54
N GLU A 632 -47.17 -56.29 15.63
CA GLU A 632 -47.81 -55.79 14.41
C GLU A 632 -48.36 -56.93 13.54
N HIS A 633 -47.63 -58.05 13.41
CA HIS A 633 -48.10 -59.21 12.67
C HIS A 633 -49.35 -59.85 13.30
N HIS A 634 -49.32 -60.15 14.60
CA HIS A 634 -50.47 -60.80 15.26
C HIS A 634 -51.70 -59.88 15.33
N VAL A 635 -51.50 -58.56 15.35
CA VAL A 635 -52.60 -57.59 15.18
C VAL A 635 -53.19 -57.65 13.78
N GLN A 636 -52.36 -57.77 12.73
CA GLN A 636 -52.83 -57.92 11.35
C GLN A 636 -53.61 -59.24 11.13
N MET A 637 -53.30 -60.29 11.89
CA MET A 637 -53.98 -61.59 11.83
C MET A 637 -55.19 -61.69 12.79
N GLU A 638 -55.57 -60.60 13.47
CA GLU A 638 -56.65 -60.54 14.48
C GLU A 638 -56.45 -61.46 15.71
N GLU A 639 -55.22 -61.94 15.94
CA GLU A 639 -54.85 -62.80 17.06
C GLU A 639 -54.45 -61.99 18.31
N TYR A 640 -55.40 -61.23 18.85
CA TYR A 640 -55.13 -60.25 19.90
C TYR A 640 -54.56 -60.84 21.20
N GLN A 641 -54.87 -62.11 21.52
CA GLN A 641 -54.34 -62.79 22.71
C GLN A 641 -52.82 -63.03 22.62
N MET A 642 -52.33 -63.41 21.44
CA MET A 642 -50.89 -63.62 21.22
C MET A 642 -50.14 -62.28 21.11
N ALA A 643 -50.75 -61.29 20.46
CA ALA A 643 -50.20 -59.93 20.42
C ALA A 643 -50.03 -59.34 21.84
N TYR A 644 -51.01 -59.54 22.72
CA TYR A 644 -50.93 -59.09 24.11
C TYR A 644 -49.85 -59.84 24.92
N LYS A 645 -49.69 -61.15 24.71
CA LYS A 645 -48.62 -61.92 25.34
C LYS A 645 -47.24 -61.38 24.98
N TYR A 646 -46.99 -61.07 23.70
CA TYR A 646 -45.73 -60.47 23.27
C TYR A 646 -45.53 -59.05 23.80
N LEU A 647 -46.59 -58.24 23.93
CA LEU A 647 -46.52 -56.93 24.61
C LEU A 647 -46.16 -57.04 26.10
N GLU A 648 -46.69 -58.04 26.81
CA GLU A 648 -46.34 -58.28 28.21
C GLU A 648 -44.91 -58.81 28.36
N GLU A 649 -44.46 -59.70 27.48
CA GLU A 649 -43.08 -60.19 27.47
C GLU A 649 -42.09 -59.06 27.17
N MET A 650 -42.42 -58.20 26.22
CA MET A 650 -41.66 -56.97 25.94
C MET A 650 -41.61 -56.07 27.18
N ARG A 651 -42.72 -55.87 27.89
CA ARG A 651 -42.78 -55.04 29.12
C ARG A 651 -41.97 -55.64 30.27
N LYS A 652 -41.90 -56.97 30.37
CA LYS A 652 -41.07 -57.68 31.36
C LYS A 652 -39.58 -57.58 31.04
N ARG A 653 -39.20 -57.69 29.77
CA ARG A 653 -37.79 -57.58 29.33
C ARG A 653 -37.30 -56.13 29.27
N LEU A 654 -38.18 -55.15 29.07
CA LEU A 654 -37.86 -53.72 28.98
C LEU A 654 -38.69 -52.89 29.99
N PRO A 655 -38.39 -52.94 31.31
CA PRO A 655 -39.20 -52.29 32.33
C PRO A 655 -39.15 -50.75 32.31
N SER A 656 -38.08 -50.18 31.76
CA SER A 656 -37.77 -48.74 31.74
C SER A 656 -37.97 -48.07 30.38
N ALA A 657 -38.28 -48.82 29.33
CA ALA A 657 -38.39 -48.30 27.97
C ALA A 657 -39.82 -47.84 27.66
N ASN A 658 -39.96 -46.70 26.98
CA ASN A 658 -41.28 -46.19 26.60
C ASN A 658 -41.83 -47.03 25.42
N MET A 659 -42.92 -47.75 25.66
CA MET A 659 -43.49 -48.70 24.68
C MET A 659 -43.91 -48.03 23.36
N SER A 660 -44.25 -46.73 23.41
CA SER A 660 -44.60 -45.93 22.24
C SER A 660 -43.44 -45.67 21.27
N TYR A 661 -42.20 -45.99 21.65
CA TYR A 661 -41.02 -45.85 20.78
C TYR A 661 -40.86 -47.04 19.81
N TYR A 662 -41.45 -48.18 20.14
CA TYR A 662 -41.27 -49.44 19.41
C TYR A 662 -42.55 -49.93 18.74
N VAL A 663 -43.70 -49.59 19.30
CA VAL A 663 -45.01 -50.02 18.82
C VAL A 663 -45.92 -48.81 18.75
N ASP A 664 -46.56 -48.62 17.59
CA ASP A 664 -47.49 -47.53 17.37
C ASP A 664 -48.60 -47.54 18.44
N GLN A 665 -48.91 -46.38 19.00
CA GLN A 665 -49.94 -46.29 20.05
C GLN A 665 -51.31 -46.80 19.58
N ARG A 666 -51.57 -46.70 18.27
CA ARG A 666 -52.76 -47.24 17.63
C ARG A 666 -52.79 -48.77 17.69
N THR A 667 -51.68 -49.47 17.44
CA THR A 667 -51.66 -50.94 17.47
C THR A 667 -51.80 -51.45 18.90
N VAL A 668 -51.21 -50.75 19.88
CA VAL A 668 -51.44 -51.03 21.31
C VAL A 668 -52.91 -50.85 21.68
N ASP A 669 -53.55 -49.76 21.25
CA ASP A 669 -54.98 -49.50 21.50
C ASP A 669 -55.86 -50.58 20.85
N THR A 670 -55.55 -51.03 19.64
CA THR A 670 -56.28 -52.10 18.94
C THR A 670 -56.22 -53.43 19.69
N VAL A 671 -55.05 -53.80 20.24
CA VAL A 671 -54.91 -55.03 21.05
C VAL A 671 -55.76 -54.98 22.32
N HIS A 672 -55.77 -53.85 23.01
CA HIS A 672 -56.56 -53.69 24.25
C HIS A 672 -58.07 -53.69 23.96
N GLN A 673 -58.49 -53.04 22.87
CA GLN A 673 -59.89 -53.06 22.41
C GLN A 673 -60.34 -54.46 21.99
N GLY A 674 -59.51 -55.20 21.25
CA GLY A 674 -59.80 -56.58 20.81
C GLY A 674 -59.94 -57.60 21.95
N LEU A 675 -59.36 -57.30 23.12
CA LEU A 675 -59.44 -58.14 24.33
C LEU A 675 -60.45 -57.65 25.37
N GLY A 676 -61.16 -56.54 25.10
CA GLY A 676 -62.10 -55.95 26.04
C GLY A 676 -61.44 -55.34 27.30
N LEU A 677 -60.14 -55.04 27.23
CA LEU A 677 -59.38 -54.41 28.30
C LEU A 677 -59.46 -52.88 28.18
N LEU A 678 -59.57 -52.18 29.30
CA LEU A 678 -59.50 -50.71 29.31
C LEU A 678 -58.13 -50.27 28.75
N PRO A 679 -58.09 -49.33 27.79
CA PRO A 679 -56.82 -48.85 27.28
C PRO A 679 -56.01 -48.22 28.43
N PRO A 680 -54.68 -48.44 28.48
CA PRO A 680 -53.85 -47.85 29.51
C PRO A 680 -54.02 -46.32 29.48
N SER A 681 -54.48 -45.76 30.60
CA SER A 681 -54.71 -44.33 30.76
C SER A 681 -53.49 -43.52 30.32
N ARG A 682 -53.71 -42.52 29.46
CA ARG A 682 -52.70 -41.56 28.97
C ARG A 682 -51.79 -41.09 30.10
N ILE A 683 -50.61 -41.69 30.22
CA ILE A 683 -49.52 -41.08 30.96
C ILE A 683 -49.06 -39.92 30.07
N MET A 684 -49.29 -38.69 30.52
CA MET A 684 -48.74 -37.50 29.88
C MET A 684 -47.22 -37.70 29.78
N PRO A 685 -46.56 -37.28 28.68
CA PRO A 685 -45.11 -37.31 28.64
C PRO A 685 -44.60 -36.37 29.74
N GLU A 686 -44.09 -36.95 30.82
CA GLU A 686 -43.13 -36.26 31.67
C GLU A 686 -42.05 -35.76 30.73
N ARG A 687 -41.73 -34.47 30.80
CA ARG A 687 -40.64 -33.86 30.05
C ARG A 687 -39.36 -34.60 30.40
N VAL A 688 -39.04 -35.62 29.61
CA VAL A 688 -37.71 -36.19 29.53
C VAL A 688 -36.83 -35.04 29.06
N ARG A 689 -36.05 -34.50 29.99
CA ARG A 689 -34.89 -33.68 29.65
C ARG A 689 -34.14 -34.44 28.56
N HIS A 690 -33.91 -33.79 27.44
CA HIS A 690 -32.86 -34.23 26.53
C HIS A 690 -31.60 -34.41 27.38
N ASN A 691 -31.21 -35.65 27.62
CA ASN A 691 -29.83 -35.98 27.96
C ASN A 691 -29.03 -35.80 26.68
N SER A 692 -28.74 -34.54 26.35
CA SER A 692 -27.52 -34.21 25.63
C SER A 692 -26.37 -34.71 26.49
N MET A 693 -25.53 -35.57 25.92
CA MET A 693 -24.15 -35.87 26.32
C MET A 693 -23.91 -35.98 27.83
N GLU A 694 -23.71 -37.21 28.29
CA GLU A 694 -22.89 -37.41 29.49
C GLU A 694 -21.56 -36.66 29.30
N ASP A 695 -21.38 -35.62 30.10
CA ASP A 695 -20.10 -34.97 30.36
C ASP A 695 -19.11 -36.06 30.79
N HIS A 696 -18.25 -36.47 29.87
CA HIS A 696 -16.95 -37.01 30.24
C HIS A 696 -16.20 -35.90 30.99
N LYS A 697 -16.23 -35.96 32.32
CA LYS A 697 -15.20 -35.36 33.16
C LYS A 697 -13.85 -35.86 32.66
N GLU A 698 -13.16 -35.01 31.92
CA GLU A 698 -11.72 -35.12 31.72
C GLU A 698 -11.06 -35.14 33.10
N VAL A 699 -10.43 -36.25 33.42
CA VAL A 699 -9.39 -36.32 34.45
C VAL A 699 -8.24 -35.45 33.93
N TYR A 700 -8.20 -34.19 34.36
CA TYR A 700 -6.95 -33.45 34.42
C TYR A 700 -6.17 -34.02 35.61
N GLU A 701 -5.07 -34.70 35.32
CA GLU A 701 -3.95 -34.83 36.26
C GLU A 701 -3.47 -33.41 36.58
N GLU A 702 -3.96 -32.86 37.69
CA GLU A 702 -3.25 -31.83 38.42
C GLU A 702 -2.00 -32.48 39.02
N VAL A 703 -0.84 -32.08 38.49
CA VAL A 703 0.44 -32.27 39.16
C VAL A 703 0.39 -31.40 40.42
N ILE A 704 0.10 -32.04 41.56
CA ILE A 704 0.28 -31.45 42.88
C ILE A 704 1.78 -31.47 43.16
N GLU A 705 2.37 -30.28 43.23
CA GLU A 705 3.68 -30.07 43.83
C GLU A 705 3.64 -30.55 45.30
N GLU A 706 4.52 -31.48 45.63
CA GLU A 706 4.83 -31.84 47.00
C GLU A 706 5.48 -30.63 47.68
N VAL A 707 4.71 -29.93 48.52
CA VAL A 707 5.24 -29.05 49.55
C VAL A 707 5.37 -29.89 50.81
N ASP A 708 6.60 -30.22 51.18
CA ASP A 708 6.97 -30.72 52.50
C ASP A 708 6.58 -29.69 53.58
N ASN A 709 5.65 -30.08 54.46
CA ASN A 709 5.54 -29.58 55.84
C ASN A 709 5.84 -30.82 56.72
N ASP A 710 6.83 -30.83 57.61
CA ASP A 710 6.95 -30.08 58.87
C ASP A 710 8.32 -30.44 59.52
N PRO A 711 8.78 -29.80 60.60
CA PRO A 711 8.17 -28.71 61.39
C PRO A 711 8.98 -27.41 61.48
#